data_AF-A0A0S9CBA4-F1
#
_entry.id   AF-A0A0S9CBA4-F1
#
_cell.length_a   1.000
_cell.length_b   1.000
_cell.length_c   1.000
_cell.angle_alpha   90.00
_cell.angle_beta   90.00
_cell.angle_gamma   90.00
#
_symmetry.space_group_name_H-M   'P 1'
#
loop_
_entity.id
_entity.type
_entity.pdbx_description
1 polymer ?
#
loop_
_entity_poly.entity_id
_entity_poly.type
_entity_poly.pdbx_seq_one_letter_code
_entity_poly.pdbx_strand_id
1 'polypeptide(L)'
;MLTSIYNAYSVADYLNDQQWAGGRLDAIQLHGGTAGWKDWLSSVQWQADMFANQDIDIMWSIPLIPYGATLGEAGAGKHDAKFLAMAEQLAANSRGDDKIYVRLGWEFNGNNWNSSSAVGEPENYVAAFRKFVDIARTVSDKFVFEWCPGLDVWDMNPEAAYPGDKYVDVIGVDMYYNTAWHNKDAALAFDWFVKQPYGLQWQQDFAAAHGKQTAVGEWGLNSDSPEFVKMAMQWMADHDMVYQNYWESNAAFKGELSEGQYKKAAAAYLSMLDQVAKPAGITITSAVDRALGANDAALTLTGNAIRGSGNAGDNVITGNTRDNELFGAAGNDKMYGGAGNDRLDGGAGRDTLVGGIGNDTYIVDNVGDKVVERAGEGTDTVYARVDYTLGANVENLYMVTGANKGTGNDLDNNIYGNAGNDTLKGMDGDDWLRGYTGDDALFGGAGRDTLHGHEGNDYLDGGTGADVMEGGIGDDTYVVDHVGDKVIEYVTNGQGGVDTVYSSIDYTLAANVEHLYLTGEARVGTGNNLANGLNGTAGNDTLSGLGGDDWLRGNAGNDQLFGDAGNDWLFGGAGDDRLDGGTGIDTMQGDGGNDTYIVDHVADVVVEAAGAAGGRDIVFASVSYALSANVEDLTLTGTAVAATGNALDNVIRGNAANNVITGGAGDDTLYGGGGADIFAFARGSGKDVIADFGRGDRIDLDAWHSAGAPTVNDVHGGALIDLGGGNSILVAGVTADHLSFTGGGFGFI
;
A
#
# COMPACT_ATOMS: atom_id res chain seq x y z
N MET A 1 -16.39 -12.47 -26.41
CA MET A 1 -17.55 -12.14 -25.56
C MET A 1 -18.08 -10.76 -25.91
N LEU A 2 -19.41 -10.62 -26.02
CA LEU A 2 -20.11 -9.34 -26.10
C LEU A 2 -21.02 -9.14 -24.86
N THR A 3 -21.23 -7.88 -24.46
CA THR A 3 -22.25 -7.45 -23.48
C THR A 3 -23.19 -6.42 -24.12
N SER A 4 -24.44 -6.33 -23.67
CA SER A 4 -25.51 -5.51 -24.30
C SER A 4 -25.97 -4.36 -23.40
N ILE A 5 -26.00 -3.12 -23.91
CA ILE A 5 -26.27 -1.93 -23.08
C ILE A 5 -27.34 -0.98 -23.65
N TYR A 6 -28.21 -0.46 -22.77
CA TYR A 6 -29.45 0.26 -23.11
C TYR A 6 -29.63 1.65 -22.46
N ASN A 7 -28.69 2.13 -21.65
CA ASN A 7 -28.95 3.26 -20.74
C ASN A 7 -27.81 4.30 -20.69
N ALA A 8 -28.03 5.41 -19.97
CA ALA A 8 -27.07 6.52 -19.86
C ALA A 8 -25.85 6.25 -18.96
N TYR A 9 -25.80 5.11 -18.28
CA TYR A 9 -24.70 4.63 -17.43
C TYR A 9 -23.81 3.60 -18.15
N SER A 10 -23.95 3.48 -19.46
CA SER A 10 -23.42 2.39 -20.27
C SER A 10 -21.91 2.17 -20.18
N VAL A 11 -21.13 3.23 -20.01
CA VAL A 11 -19.67 3.11 -19.85
C VAL A 11 -19.31 2.52 -18.49
N ALA A 12 -20.04 2.85 -17.42
CA ALA A 12 -19.80 2.29 -16.10
C ALA A 12 -20.19 0.81 -16.05
N ASP A 13 -21.32 0.45 -16.66
CA ASP A 13 -21.76 -0.95 -16.81
C ASP A 13 -20.71 -1.76 -17.60
N TYR A 14 -20.21 -1.22 -18.72
CA TYR A 14 -19.09 -1.83 -19.47
C TYR A 14 -17.82 -1.99 -18.63
N LEU A 15 -17.38 -0.96 -17.90
CA LEU A 15 -16.15 -1.05 -17.10
C LEU A 15 -16.27 -2.08 -15.98
N ASN A 16 -17.45 -2.19 -15.37
CA ASN A 16 -17.77 -3.22 -14.39
C ASN A 16 -17.76 -4.61 -15.02
N ASP A 17 -18.39 -4.78 -16.19
CA ASP A 17 -18.38 -6.04 -16.93
C ASP A 17 -16.98 -6.44 -17.36
N GLN A 18 -16.16 -5.47 -17.78
CA GLN A 18 -14.77 -5.71 -18.19
C GLN A 18 -13.89 -6.08 -16.99
N GLN A 19 -14.07 -5.44 -15.83
CA GLN A 19 -13.41 -5.82 -14.59
C GLN A 19 -13.84 -7.22 -14.12
N TRP A 20 -15.15 -7.48 -14.11
CA TRP A 20 -15.71 -8.78 -13.73
C TRP A 20 -15.25 -9.90 -14.69
N ALA A 21 -15.20 -9.62 -15.99
CA ALA A 21 -14.68 -10.54 -16.99
C ALA A 21 -13.15 -10.66 -16.95
N GLY A 22 -12.43 -9.88 -16.13
CA GLY A 22 -10.97 -9.92 -16.07
C GLY A 22 -10.29 -9.42 -17.35
N GLY A 23 -10.93 -8.49 -18.08
CA GLY A 23 -10.42 -7.87 -19.30
C GLY A 23 -10.68 -8.65 -20.60
N ARG A 24 -11.66 -9.58 -20.61
CA ARG A 24 -11.89 -10.55 -21.69
C ARG A 24 -13.06 -10.23 -22.63
N LEU A 25 -13.62 -9.02 -22.60
CA LEU A 25 -14.61 -8.59 -23.61
C LEU A 25 -13.88 -8.25 -24.92
N ASP A 26 -14.31 -8.89 -26.03
CA ASP A 26 -13.75 -8.63 -27.37
C ASP A 26 -14.48 -7.47 -28.06
N ALA A 27 -15.78 -7.34 -27.80
CA ALA A 27 -16.63 -6.33 -28.40
C ALA A 27 -17.82 -6.00 -27.48
N ILE A 28 -18.57 -4.95 -27.82
CA ILE A 28 -19.81 -4.57 -27.14
C ILE A 28 -20.98 -4.51 -28.13
N GLN A 29 -22.16 -5.00 -27.72
CA GLN A 29 -23.38 -4.85 -28.50
C GLN A 29 -24.14 -3.59 -28.09
N LEU A 30 -24.38 -2.71 -29.08
CA LEU A 30 -25.08 -1.44 -28.90
C LEU A 30 -26.43 -1.47 -29.62
N HIS A 31 -27.52 -1.23 -28.88
CA HIS A 31 -28.88 -1.22 -29.42
C HIS A 31 -29.28 0.18 -29.91
N GLY A 32 -29.00 0.47 -31.17
CA GLY A 32 -29.37 1.72 -31.81
C GLY A 32 -30.84 1.72 -32.28
N GLY A 33 -31.62 2.76 -31.96
CA GLY A 33 -32.94 2.98 -32.56
C GLY A 33 -34.15 2.34 -31.86
N THR A 34 -34.00 1.84 -30.64
CA THR A 34 -35.07 1.16 -29.86
C THR A 34 -36.08 2.14 -29.21
N ALA A 35 -37.22 1.61 -28.76
CA ALA A 35 -38.32 2.41 -28.19
C ALA A 35 -37.91 3.12 -26.89
N GLY A 36 -38.08 4.45 -26.83
CA GLY A 36 -37.68 5.30 -25.69
C GLY A 36 -36.79 6.50 -26.08
N TRP A 37 -36.22 6.47 -27.30
CA TRP A 37 -35.35 7.51 -27.85
C TRP A 37 -36.11 8.49 -28.77
N LYS A 38 -35.64 9.75 -28.88
CA LYS A 38 -36.34 10.82 -29.61
C LYS A 38 -36.29 10.70 -31.15
N ASP A 39 -35.27 10.05 -31.73
CA ASP A 39 -35.13 9.83 -33.18
C ASP A 39 -34.15 8.67 -33.51
N TRP A 40 -34.45 7.94 -34.60
CA TRP A 40 -33.75 6.72 -35.06
C TRP A 40 -32.23 6.92 -35.27
N LEU A 41 -31.81 8.01 -35.93
CA LEU A 41 -30.38 8.27 -36.22
C LEU A 41 -29.65 8.83 -34.99
N SER A 42 -30.31 9.73 -34.25
CA SER A 42 -29.70 10.36 -33.07
C SER A 42 -29.27 9.36 -31.98
N SER A 43 -29.96 8.22 -31.89
CA SER A 43 -29.67 7.19 -30.89
C SER A 43 -28.35 6.46 -31.16
N VAL A 44 -28.02 6.20 -32.42
CA VAL A 44 -26.76 5.55 -32.83
C VAL A 44 -25.58 6.48 -32.57
N GLN A 45 -25.69 7.75 -32.96
CA GLN A 45 -24.63 8.73 -32.69
C GLN A 45 -24.38 8.90 -31.20
N TRP A 46 -25.43 8.97 -30.38
CA TRP A 46 -25.30 9.12 -28.95
C TRP A 46 -24.59 7.92 -28.29
N GLN A 47 -24.88 6.69 -28.70
CA GLN A 47 -24.19 5.49 -28.19
C GLN A 47 -22.74 5.42 -28.68
N ALA A 48 -22.48 5.78 -29.94
CA ALA A 48 -21.13 5.85 -30.47
C ALA A 48 -20.26 6.85 -29.70
N ASP A 49 -20.79 8.06 -29.42
CA ASP A 49 -20.08 9.11 -28.69
C ASP A 49 -19.70 8.65 -27.26
N MET A 50 -20.55 7.85 -26.61
CA MET A 50 -20.26 7.30 -25.28
C MET A 50 -19.04 6.38 -25.26
N PHE A 51 -18.89 5.57 -26.30
CA PHE A 51 -17.79 4.61 -26.42
C PHE A 51 -16.62 5.15 -27.25
N ALA A 52 -16.63 6.43 -27.65
CA ALA A 52 -15.59 7.07 -28.45
C ALA A 52 -14.20 7.12 -27.78
N ASN A 53 -14.12 6.93 -26.46
CA ASN A 53 -12.84 6.88 -25.72
C ASN A 53 -12.48 5.49 -25.17
N GLN A 54 -13.27 4.45 -25.46
CA GLN A 54 -13.02 3.09 -24.98
C GLN A 54 -12.34 2.26 -26.07
N ASP A 55 -11.39 1.41 -25.68
CA ASP A 55 -10.68 0.50 -26.59
C ASP A 55 -11.42 -0.84 -26.70
N ILE A 56 -12.54 -0.85 -27.44
CA ILE A 56 -13.42 -2.03 -27.59
C ILE A 56 -14.14 -2.00 -28.94
N ASP A 57 -14.28 -3.16 -29.61
CA ASP A 57 -15.01 -3.28 -30.87
C ASP A 57 -16.52 -3.17 -30.67
N ILE A 58 -17.27 -2.78 -31.72
CA ILE A 58 -18.72 -2.53 -31.64
C ILE A 58 -19.48 -3.43 -32.60
N MET A 59 -20.51 -4.10 -32.08
CA MET A 59 -21.56 -4.75 -32.84
C MET A 59 -22.86 -3.93 -32.73
N TRP A 60 -23.50 -3.64 -33.86
CA TRP A 60 -24.71 -2.85 -33.89
C TRP A 60 -25.95 -3.72 -33.96
N SER A 61 -26.85 -3.58 -32.99
CA SER A 61 -28.19 -4.16 -33.05
C SER A 61 -29.19 -3.04 -33.38
N ILE A 62 -29.70 -3.02 -34.62
CA ILE A 62 -30.60 -1.94 -35.10
C ILE A 62 -31.96 -2.46 -35.63
N PRO A 63 -33.09 -1.79 -35.29
CA PRO A 63 -34.37 -2.09 -35.91
C PRO A 63 -34.31 -1.88 -37.41
N LEU A 64 -35.05 -2.72 -38.14
CA LEU A 64 -35.05 -2.69 -39.60
C LEU A 64 -35.70 -1.42 -40.17
N ILE A 65 -36.58 -0.77 -39.40
CA ILE A 65 -37.34 0.40 -39.86
C ILE A 65 -37.17 1.60 -38.92
N PRO A 66 -37.19 2.83 -39.47
CA PRO A 66 -37.23 4.03 -38.65
C PRO A 66 -38.50 4.11 -37.81
N TYR A 67 -38.44 4.82 -36.68
CA TYR A 67 -39.61 5.05 -35.85
C TYR A 67 -40.78 5.66 -36.64
N GLY A 68 -41.96 5.04 -36.53
CA GLY A 68 -43.18 5.48 -37.21
C GLY A 68 -43.29 5.08 -38.69
N ALA A 69 -42.32 4.37 -39.26
CA ALA A 69 -42.43 3.75 -40.58
C ALA A 69 -43.09 2.37 -40.50
N THR A 70 -43.47 1.82 -41.66
CA THR A 70 -43.89 0.43 -41.81
C THR A 70 -42.89 -0.36 -42.65
N LEU A 71 -42.86 -1.68 -42.50
CA LEU A 71 -41.99 -2.56 -43.33
C LEU A 71 -42.27 -2.37 -44.82
N GLY A 72 -43.54 -2.26 -45.21
CA GLY A 72 -43.92 -2.01 -46.60
C GLY A 72 -43.39 -0.68 -47.15
N GLU A 73 -43.33 0.37 -46.34
CA GLU A 73 -42.79 1.68 -46.75
C GLU A 73 -41.27 1.67 -46.88
N ALA A 74 -40.59 0.98 -45.96
CA ALA A 74 -39.15 0.76 -46.01
C ALA A 74 -38.77 -0.06 -47.25
N GLY A 75 -39.43 -1.19 -47.50
CA GLY A 75 -39.20 -2.03 -48.68
C GLY A 75 -39.49 -1.32 -50.01
N ALA A 76 -40.50 -0.43 -50.04
CA ALA A 76 -40.81 0.39 -51.20
C ALA A 76 -39.82 1.56 -51.43
N GLY A 77 -38.86 1.77 -50.54
CA GLY A 77 -37.80 2.78 -50.64
C GLY A 77 -38.20 4.20 -50.24
N LYS A 78 -39.29 4.37 -49.48
CA LYS A 78 -39.71 5.70 -48.99
C LYS A 78 -38.73 6.31 -47.97
N HIS A 79 -37.79 5.51 -47.45
CA HIS A 79 -36.85 5.88 -46.40
C HIS A 79 -35.38 5.67 -46.80
N ASP A 80 -35.07 5.53 -48.09
CA ASP A 80 -33.71 5.25 -48.60
C ASP A 80 -32.66 6.28 -48.09
N ALA A 81 -33.03 7.56 -48.03
CA ALA A 81 -32.13 8.59 -47.48
C ALA A 81 -31.81 8.39 -45.99
N LYS A 82 -32.77 7.88 -45.20
CA LYS A 82 -32.53 7.53 -43.79
C LYS A 82 -31.71 6.25 -43.68
N PHE A 83 -31.94 5.26 -44.55
CA PHE A 83 -31.13 4.04 -44.60
C PHE A 83 -29.67 4.34 -44.94
N LEU A 84 -29.44 5.23 -45.91
CA LEU A 84 -28.09 5.69 -46.26
C LEU A 84 -27.41 6.39 -45.08
N ALA A 85 -28.08 7.36 -44.45
CA ALA A 85 -27.54 8.08 -43.30
C ALA A 85 -27.22 7.14 -42.12
N MET A 86 -28.06 6.13 -41.88
CA MET A 86 -27.79 5.11 -40.88
C MET A 86 -26.54 4.30 -41.24
N ALA A 87 -26.45 3.78 -42.46
CA ALA A 87 -25.27 3.02 -42.89
C ALA A 87 -23.96 3.84 -42.82
N GLU A 88 -24.00 5.12 -43.20
CA GLU A 88 -22.86 6.04 -43.06
C GLU A 88 -22.45 6.20 -41.58
N GLN A 89 -23.41 6.32 -40.66
CA GLN A 89 -23.13 6.41 -39.23
C GLN A 89 -22.54 5.12 -38.66
N LEU A 90 -23.09 3.94 -39.00
CA LEU A 90 -22.53 2.67 -38.53
C LEU A 90 -21.10 2.48 -39.01
N ALA A 91 -20.83 2.79 -40.29
CA ALA A 91 -19.49 2.69 -40.85
C ALA A 91 -18.50 3.67 -40.22
N ALA A 92 -18.92 4.90 -39.95
CA ALA A 92 -18.06 5.93 -39.34
C ALA A 92 -17.73 5.64 -37.86
N ASN A 93 -18.60 4.90 -37.15
CA ASN A 93 -18.48 4.67 -35.71
C ASN A 93 -18.06 3.23 -35.33
N SER A 94 -17.81 2.36 -36.31
CA SER A 94 -17.28 1.02 -36.04
C SER A 94 -15.75 1.08 -35.98
N ARG A 95 -15.16 0.39 -34.99
CA ARG A 95 -13.71 0.31 -34.79
C ARG A 95 -13.15 -0.97 -35.43
N GLY A 96 -11.84 -0.94 -35.72
CA GLY A 96 -11.12 -2.02 -36.39
C GLY A 96 -11.12 -1.91 -37.92
N ASP A 97 -10.07 -2.42 -38.55
CA ASP A 97 -9.87 -2.31 -40.00
C ASP A 97 -10.60 -3.40 -40.82
N ASP A 98 -11.28 -4.37 -40.19
CA ASP A 98 -11.68 -5.60 -40.90
C ASP A 98 -13.20 -5.79 -41.14
N LYS A 99 -14.11 -5.51 -40.18
CA LYS A 99 -15.56 -5.84 -40.31
C LYS A 99 -16.49 -4.89 -39.54
N ILE A 100 -17.73 -4.70 -40.04
CA ILE A 100 -18.82 -3.95 -39.39
C ILE A 100 -19.99 -4.90 -39.13
N TYR A 101 -20.13 -5.43 -37.91
CA TYR A 101 -21.19 -6.37 -37.57
C TYR A 101 -22.52 -5.65 -37.29
N VAL A 102 -23.57 -6.05 -37.99
CA VAL A 102 -24.92 -5.48 -37.85
C VAL A 102 -25.96 -6.58 -37.71
N ARG A 103 -26.59 -6.64 -36.54
CA ARG A 103 -27.81 -7.40 -36.26
C ARG A 103 -29.02 -6.56 -36.63
N LEU A 104 -29.66 -6.92 -37.74
CA LEU A 104 -30.69 -6.09 -38.36
C LEU A 104 -32.08 -6.69 -38.15
N GLY A 105 -32.96 -5.95 -37.48
CA GLY A 105 -34.37 -6.34 -37.31
C GLY A 105 -34.53 -7.71 -36.64
N TRP A 106 -33.85 -7.90 -35.51
CA TRP A 106 -33.80 -9.15 -34.75
C TRP A 106 -35.16 -9.63 -34.22
N GLU A 107 -35.26 -10.90 -33.85
CA GLU A 107 -36.46 -11.56 -33.31
C GLU A 107 -37.76 -11.21 -34.06
N PHE A 108 -37.66 -11.03 -35.37
CA PHE A 108 -38.75 -10.64 -36.27
C PHE A 108 -39.90 -11.65 -36.29
N ASN A 109 -39.67 -12.87 -35.84
CA ASN A 109 -40.65 -13.95 -35.76
C ASN A 109 -41.60 -13.83 -34.55
N GLY A 110 -41.50 -12.76 -33.74
CA GLY A 110 -42.42 -12.44 -32.65
C GLY A 110 -43.34 -11.24 -32.93
N ASN A 111 -44.62 -11.34 -32.56
CA ASN A 111 -45.67 -10.41 -33.03
C ASN A 111 -45.79 -9.10 -32.22
N ASN A 112 -45.34 -9.05 -30.97
CA ASN A 112 -45.86 -8.05 -30.00
C ASN A 112 -44.85 -7.10 -29.35
N TRP A 113 -43.55 -7.19 -29.67
CA TRP A 113 -42.55 -6.42 -28.91
C TRP A 113 -41.41 -5.82 -29.75
N ASN A 114 -41.30 -6.17 -31.04
CA ASN A 114 -40.38 -5.53 -31.97
C ASN A 114 -41.12 -4.82 -33.12
N SER A 115 -40.78 -3.55 -33.39
CA SER A 115 -41.29 -2.78 -34.53
C SER A 115 -40.91 -3.37 -35.90
N SER A 116 -39.96 -4.31 -35.92
CA SER A 116 -39.50 -5.03 -37.11
C SER A 116 -40.13 -6.42 -37.27
N SER A 117 -41.22 -6.72 -36.53
CA SER A 117 -41.94 -7.99 -36.64
C SER A 117 -42.37 -8.28 -38.08
N ALA A 118 -42.03 -9.48 -38.57
CA ALA A 118 -42.44 -9.98 -39.87
C ALA A 118 -43.77 -10.75 -39.81
N VAL A 119 -44.37 -10.90 -38.62
CA VAL A 119 -45.57 -11.72 -38.42
C VAL A 119 -46.74 -11.14 -39.21
N GLY A 120 -47.25 -11.92 -40.17
CA GLY A 120 -48.33 -11.50 -41.06
C GLY A 120 -47.89 -10.67 -42.28
N GLU A 121 -46.62 -10.28 -42.38
CA GLU A 121 -46.07 -9.55 -43.54
C GLU A 121 -44.61 -9.91 -43.91
N PRO A 122 -44.26 -11.21 -44.05
CA PRO A 122 -42.88 -11.65 -44.30
C PRO A 122 -42.25 -11.04 -45.56
N GLU A 123 -43.04 -10.83 -46.61
CA GLU A 123 -42.55 -10.25 -47.87
C GLU A 123 -42.10 -8.79 -47.69
N ASN A 124 -42.78 -8.02 -46.84
CA ASN A 124 -42.42 -6.64 -46.55
C ASN A 124 -41.13 -6.57 -45.72
N TYR A 125 -40.96 -7.49 -44.76
CA TYR A 125 -39.71 -7.64 -44.01
C TYR A 125 -38.54 -7.93 -44.95
N VAL A 126 -38.68 -8.95 -45.80
CA VAL A 126 -37.66 -9.31 -46.79
C VAL A 126 -37.32 -8.13 -47.70
N ALA A 127 -38.32 -7.40 -48.20
CA ALA A 127 -38.09 -6.24 -49.06
C ALA A 127 -37.32 -5.12 -48.33
N ALA A 128 -37.68 -4.82 -47.09
CA ALA A 128 -37.01 -3.81 -46.27
C ALA A 128 -35.57 -4.23 -45.92
N PHE A 129 -35.34 -5.48 -45.52
CA PHE A 129 -34.02 -6.01 -45.19
C PHE A 129 -33.08 -5.91 -46.40
N ARG A 130 -33.53 -6.40 -47.56
CA ARG A 130 -32.77 -6.30 -48.81
C ARG A 130 -32.46 -4.86 -49.17
N LYS A 131 -33.42 -3.94 -49.00
CA LYS A 131 -33.25 -2.52 -49.29
C LYS A 131 -32.15 -1.90 -48.43
N PHE A 132 -32.16 -2.15 -47.13
CA PHE A 132 -31.13 -1.64 -46.22
C PHE A 132 -29.75 -2.19 -46.58
N VAL A 133 -29.62 -3.50 -46.76
CA VAL A 133 -28.35 -4.17 -47.09
C VAL A 133 -27.78 -3.69 -48.42
N ASP A 134 -28.63 -3.55 -49.46
CA ASP A 134 -28.18 -3.04 -50.75
C ASP A 134 -27.65 -1.59 -50.61
N ILE A 135 -28.29 -0.73 -49.81
CA ILE A 135 -27.82 0.63 -49.55
C ILE A 135 -26.53 0.63 -48.72
N ALA A 136 -26.48 -0.13 -47.62
CA ALA A 136 -25.31 -0.17 -46.74
C ALA A 136 -24.05 -0.68 -47.45
N ARG A 137 -24.20 -1.66 -48.35
CA ARG A 137 -23.08 -2.15 -49.16
C ARG A 137 -22.61 -1.18 -50.24
N THR A 138 -23.33 -0.08 -50.51
CA THR A 138 -22.77 1.06 -51.28
C THR A 138 -21.86 1.95 -50.45
N VAL A 139 -22.01 1.94 -49.12
CA VAL A 139 -21.17 2.70 -48.17
C VAL A 139 -19.88 1.95 -47.87
N SER A 140 -19.96 0.64 -47.59
CA SER A 140 -18.79 -0.20 -47.32
C SER A 140 -19.05 -1.67 -47.66
N ASP A 141 -18.03 -2.39 -48.12
CA ASP A 141 -18.06 -3.84 -48.31
C ASP A 141 -17.74 -4.62 -47.02
N LYS A 142 -17.36 -3.93 -45.94
CA LYS A 142 -17.02 -4.53 -44.63
C LYS A 142 -18.24 -4.95 -43.80
N PHE A 143 -19.45 -4.58 -44.21
CA PHE A 143 -20.66 -4.93 -43.47
C PHE A 143 -20.90 -6.44 -43.44
N VAL A 144 -21.11 -6.96 -42.22
CA VAL A 144 -21.52 -8.33 -41.93
C VAL A 144 -22.92 -8.29 -41.34
N PHE A 145 -23.90 -8.79 -42.07
CA PHE A 145 -25.30 -8.79 -41.65
C PHE A 145 -25.70 -10.10 -40.98
N GLU A 146 -26.14 -10.00 -39.74
CA GLU A 146 -26.80 -11.09 -39.01
C GLU A 146 -28.32 -11.05 -39.24
N TRP A 147 -28.87 -12.20 -39.59
CA TRP A 147 -30.31 -12.47 -39.58
C TRP A 147 -30.64 -13.37 -38.39
N CYS A 148 -31.32 -12.82 -37.38
CA CYS A 148 -31.49 -13.45 -36.07
C CYS A 148 -32.98 -13.57 -35.69
N PRO A 149 -33.61 -14.75 -35.81
CA PRO A 149 -34.88 -15.05 -35.16
C PRO A 149 -34.72 -15.33 -33.66
N GLY A 150 -35.79 -15.11 -32.89
CA GLY A 150 -35.84 -15.49 -31.48
C GLY A 150 -36.17 -16.97 -31.34
N LEU A 151 -35.40 -17.71 -30.52
CA LEU A 151 -35.68 -19.12 -30.19
C LEU A 151 -36.91 -19.28 -29.31
N ASP A 152 -37.26 -18.26 -28.56
CA ASP A 152 -38.31 -18.36 -27.54
C ASP A 152 -39.68 -17.87 -28.05
N VAL A 153 -39.78 -17.52 -29.35
CA VAL A 153 -40.97 -16.93 -29.96
C VAL A 153 -41.32 -17.63 -31.29
N TRP A 154 -42.59 -18.04 -31.44
CA TRP A 154 -43.03 -18.94 -32.52
C TRP A 154 -44.28 -18.45 -33.24
N ASP A 155 -44.44 -17.13 -33.37
CA ASP A 155 -45.63 -16.56 -34.01
C ASP A 155 -45.63 -16.76 -35.54
N MET A 156 -44.48 -17.12 -36.13
CA MET A 156 -44.35 -17.50 -37.54
C MET A 156 -43.14 -18.42 -37.80
N ASN A 157 -43.13 -19.08 -38.96
CA ASN A 157 -41.93 -19.75 -39.50
C ASN A 157 -40.90 -18.67 -39.92
N PRO A 158 -39.70 -18.62 -39.32
CA PRO A 158 -38.70 -17.62 -39.67
C PRO A 158 -38.22 -17.75 -41.12
N GLU A 159 -38.14 -18.96 -41.68
CA GLU A 159 -37.69 -19.18 -43.07
C GLU A 159 -38.53 -18.41 -44.10
N ALA A 160 -39.81 -18.15 -43.80
CA ALA A 160 -40.68 -17.37 -44.67
C ALA A 160 -40.22 -15.92 -44.84
N ALA A 161 -39.44 -15.40 -43.90
CA ALA A 161 -38.86 -14.05 -43.91
C ALA A 161 -37.35 -14.05 -44.24
N TYR A 162 -36.79 -15.16 -44.73
CA TYR A 162 -35.37 -15.23 -45.06
C TYR A 162 -35.04 -14.33 -46.26
N PRO A 163 -34.15 -13.32 -46.11
CA PRO A 163 -33.84 -12.38 -47.19
C PRO A 163 -33.08 -13.01 -48.37
N GLY A 164 -32.50 -14.19 -48.19
CA GLY A 164 -31.72 -14.92 -49.19
C GLY A 164 -30.20 -14.71 -49.04
N ASP A 165 -29.42 -15.66 -49.55
CA ASP A 165 -27.98 -15.80 -49.27
C ASP A 165 -27.13 -14.60 -49.66
N LYS A 166 -27.57 -13.80 -50.62
CA LYS A 166 -26.88 -12.56 -50.98
C LYS A 166 -26.86 -11.58 -49.80
N TYR A 167 -27.90 -11.57 -48.97
CA TYR A 167 -28.19 -10.48 -48.03
C TYR A 167 -27.84 -10.81 -46.59
N VAL A 168 -27.52 -12.07 -46.29
CA VAL A 168 -27.22 -12.56 -44.94
C VAL A 168 -25.82 -13.15 -44.94
N ASP A 169 -25.02 -12.75 -43.96
CA ASP A 169 -23.64 -13.23 -43.77
C ASP A 169 -23.56 -14.20 -42.58
N VAL A 170 -24.32 -13.94 -41.52
CA VAL A 170 -24.40 -14.75 -40.30
C VAL A 170 -25.87 -15.10 -40.01
N ILE A 171 -26.14 -16.36 -39.67
CA ILE A 171 -27.45 -16.79 -39.16
C ILE A 171 -27.37 -16.84 -37.65
N GLY A 172 -28.07 -15.91 -37.00
CA GLY A 172 -28.13 -15.78 -35.56
C GLY A 172 -29.28 -16.56 -34.93
N VAL A 173 -29.27 -16.64 -33.60
CA VAL A 173 -30.44 -16.93 -32.77
C VAL A 173 -30.33 -16.15 -31.45
N ASP A 174 -31.46 -15.76 -30.88
CA ASP A 174 -31.53 -15.24 -29.52
C ASP A 174 -32.10 -16.30 -28.57
N MET A 175 -31.45 -16.51 -27.41
CA MET A 175 -31.71 -17.64 -26.48
C MET A 175 -31.81 -17.19 -25.01
N TYR A 176 -32.98 -17.23 -24.39
CA TYR A 176 -33.15 -16.83 -22.99
C TYR A 176 -33.69 -17.94 -22.09
N TYR A 177 -32.81 -18.49 -21.24
CA TYR A 177 -33.21 -19.52 -20.29
C TYR A 177 -33.89 -18.93 -19.06
N ASN A 178 -35.21 -18.99 -19.02
CA ASN A 178 -36.01 -18.52 -17.90
C ASN A 178 -36.82 -19.65 -17.24
N THR A 179 -36.56 -19.92 -15.95
CA THR A 179 -37.16 -21.03 -15.19
C THR A 179 -38.63 -20.84 -14.84
N ALA A 180 -39.23 -19.66 -15.09
CA ALA A 180 -40.66 -19.45 -14.94
C ALA A 180 -41.49 -20.13 -16.05
N TRP A 181 -40.89 -20.41 -17.20
CA TRP A 181 -41.57 -20.99 -18.37
C TRP A 181 -40.78 -22.11 -19.07
N HIS A 182 -39.49 -22.28 -18.76
CA HIS A 182 -38.69 -23.45 -19.15
C HIS A 182 -38.59 -24.49 -18.03
N ASN A 183 -38.10 -25.70 -18.37
CA ASN A 183 -37.81 -26.73 -17.37
C ASN A 183 -36.73 -26.24 -16.39
N LYS A 184 -36.86 -26.56 -15.10
CA LYS A 184 -35.84 -26.20 -14.09
C LYS A 184 -34.59 -27.07 -14.17
N ASP A 185 -34.71 -28.28 -14.71
CA ASP A 185 -33.57 -29.13 -15.01
C ASP A 185 -32.82 -28.55 -16.22
N ALA A 186 -31.58 -28.13 -15.99
CA ALA A 186 -30.76 -27.47 -16.98
C ALA A 186 -30.54 -28.32 -18.23
N ALA A 187 -30.38 -29.64 -18.09
CA ALA A 187 -30.11 -30.52 -19.22
C ALA A 187 -31.36 -30.69 -20.08
N LEU A 188 -32.53 -30.84 -19.45
CA LEU A 188 -33.80 -30.92 -20.18
C LEU A 188 -34.17 -29.59 -20.82
N ALA A 189 -33.86 -28.45 -20.17
CA ALA A 189 -34.05 -27.13 -20.76
C ALA A 189 -33.14 -26.92 -21.97
N PHE A 190 -31.85 -27.22 -21.85
CA PHE A 190 -30.90 -27.08 -22.94
C PHE A 190 -31.22 -28.02 -24.11
N ASP A 191 -31.62 -29.26 -23.84
CA ASP A 191 -32.07 -30.21 -24.86
C ASP A 191 -33.26 -29.68 -25.67
N TRP A 192 -34.17 -28.95 -25.01
CA TRP A 192 -35.28 -28.28 -25.67
C TRP A 192 -34.80 -27.16 -26.60
N PHE A 193 -33.89 -26.29 -26.15
CA PHE A 193 -33.30 -25.23 -26.99
C PHE A 193 -32.61 -25.78 -28.25
N VAL A 194 -31.97 -26.94 -28.12
CA VAL A 194 -31.32 -27.62 -29.24
C VAL A 194 -32.34 -28.19 -30.23
N LYS A 195 -33.35 -28.93 -29.75
CA LYS A 195 -34.20 -29.80 -30.58
C LYS A 195 -35.50 -29.19 -31.07
N GLN A 196 -35.90 -28.03 -30.54
CA GLN A 196 -37.13 -27.39 -31.00
C GLN A 196 -37.07 -27.01 -32.49
N PRO A 197 -38.22 -26.80 -33.18
CA PRO A 197 -38.26 -26.79 -34.65
C PRO A 197 -37.36 -25.75 -35.35
N TYR A 198 -37.17 -24.59 -34.73
CA TYR A 198 -36.25 -23.50 -35.08
C TYR A 198 -35.19 -23.30 -33.99
N GLY A 199 -34.77 -24.41 -33.36
CA GLY A 199 -33.78 -24.52 -32.29
C GLY A 199 -32.33 -24.30 -32.73
N LEU A 200 -31.37 -24.50 -31.81
CA LEU A 200 -29.94 -24.42 -32.15
C LEU A 200 -29.54 -25.43 -33.23
N GLN A 201 -30.10 -26.64 -33.24
CA GLN A 201 -29.79 -27.61 -34.30
C GLN A 201 -30.33 -27.15 -35.65
N TRP A 202 -31.56 -26.60 -35.69
CA TRP A 202 -32.11 -26.03 -36.91
C TRP A 202 -31.24 -24.91 -37.45
N GLN A 203 -30.74 -24.02 -36.58
CA GLN A 203 -29.83 -22.95 -36.99
C GLN A 203 -28.59 -23.51 -37.69
N GLN A 204 -27.95 -24.53 -37.11
CA GLN A 204 -26.78 -25.19 -37.70
C GLN A 204 -27.10 -25.79 -39.07
N ASP A 205 -28.20 -26.55 -39.15
CA ASP A 205 -28.61 -27.22 -40.39
C ASP A 205 -28.97 -26.20 -41.49
N PHE A 206 -29.69 -25.14 -41.13
CA PHE A 206 -30.10 -24.08 -42.04
C PHE A 206 -28.89 -23.28 -42.53
N ALA A 207 -27.99 -22.88 -41.62
CA ALA A 207 -26.75 -22.19 -41.99
C ALA A 207 -25.86 -23.02 -42.90
N ALA A 208 -25.70 -24.32 -42.62
CA ALA A 208 -24.94 -25.24 -43.46
C ALA A 208 -25.56 -25.36 -44.87
N ALA A 209 -26.89 -25.47 -44.98
CA ALA A 209 -27.59 -25.52 -46.26
C ALA A 209 -27.41 -24.25 -47.10
N HIS A 210 -27.18 -23.11 -46.45
CA HIS A 210 -27.01 -21.80 -47.08
C HIS A 210 -25.55 -21.32 -47.14
N GLY A 211 -24.59 -22.13 -46.66
CA GLY A 211 -23.16 -21.80 -46.62
C GLY A 211 -22.85 -20.58 -45.75
N LYS A 212 -23.51 -20.47 -44.59
CA LYS A 212 -23.40 -19.33 -43.66
C LYS A 212 -22.74 -19.72 -42.35
N GLN A 213 -22.18 -18.72 -41.68
CA GLN A 213 -21.68 -18.86 -40.31
C GLN A 213 -22.83 -18.73 -39.31
N THR A 214 -22.64 -19.23 -38.09
CA THR A 214 -23.66 -19.17 -37.02
C THR A 214 -23.17 -18.33 -35.85
N ALA A 215 -24.10 -17.74 -35.11
CA ALA A 215 -23.81 -16.97 -33.90
C ALA A 215 -24.98 -17.06 -32.91
N VAL A 216 -24.72 -16.72 -31.65
CA VAL A 216 -25.78 -16.44 -30.68
C VAL A 216 -25.85 -14.93 -30.51
N GLY A 217 -26.87 -14.33 -31.13
CA GLY A 217 -27.07 -12.88 -31.25
C GLY A 217 -27.19 -12.22 -29.88
N GLU A 218 -27.92 -12.86 -28.98
CA GLU A 218 -28.02 -12.62 -27.56
C GLU A 218 -28.39 -13.91 -26.83
N TRP A 219 -27.84 -14.10 -25.64
CA TRP A 219 -28.35 -15.09 -24.70
C TRP A 219 -28.20 -14.65 -23.27
N GLY A 220 -29.09 -15.15 -22.43
CA GLY A 220 -29.11 -14.81 -21.01
C GLY A 220 -29.93 -15.80 -20.21
N LEU A 221 -29.92 -15.64 -18.89
CA LEU A 221 -30.56 -16.56 -17.97
C LEU A 221 -31.35 -15.78 -16.91
N ASN A 222 -32.53 -16.28 -16.57
CA ASN A 222 -33.20 -15.97 -15.32
C ASN A 222 -33.14 -17.21 -14.41
N SER A 223 -31.90 -17.58 -14.05
CA SER A 223 -31.58 -18.68 -13.12
C SER A 223 -30.13 -18.57 -12.63
N ASP A 224 -29.78 -19.25 -11.54
CA ASP A 224 -28.41 -19.39 -11.04
C ASP A 224 -27.69 -20.65 -11.55
N SER A 225 -28.18 -21.26 -12.64
CA SER A 225 -27.75 -22.58 -13.12
C SER A 225 -26.39 -22.54 -13.82
N PRO A 226 -25.30 -23.01 -13.17
CA PRO A 226 -23.97 -23.04 -13.77
C PRO A 226 -23.88 -24.12 -14.85
N GLU A 227 -24.67 -25.19 -14.71
CA GLU A 227 -24.70 -26.31 -15.65
C GLU A 227 -25.28 -25.90 -17.00
N PHE A 228 -26.33 -25.06 -17.02
CA PHE A 228 -26.86 -24.55 -18.28
C PHE A 228 -25.81 -23.73 -19.03
N VAL A 229 -25.09 -22.84 -18.31
CA VAL A 229 -24.01 -22.03 -18.86
C VAL A 229 -22.91 -22.90 -19.48
N LYS A 230 -22.45 -23.92 -18.75
CA LYS A 230 -21.43 -24.85 -19.26
C LYS A 230 -21.90 -25.56 -20.53
N MET A 231 -23.12 -26.09 -20.56
CA MET A 231 -23.66 -26.78 -21.74
C MET A 231 -23.81 -25.85 -22.93
N ALA A 232 -24.32 -24.64 -22.71
CA ALA A 232 -24.48 -23.63 -23.76
C ALA A 232 -23.11 -23.21 -24.33
N MET A 233 -22.14 -22.88 -23.47
CA MET A 233 -20.79 -22.49 -23.89
C MET A 233 -20.05 -23.63 -24.60
N GLN A 234 -20.19 -24.86 -24.12
CA GLN A 234 -19.62 -26.03 -24.79
C GLN A 234 -20.26 -26.25 -26.16
N TRP A 235 -21.59 -26.15 -26.28
CA TRP A 235 -22.27 -26.30 -27.56
C TRP A 235 -21.82 -25.26 -28.58
N MET A 236 -21.77 -23.97 -28.17
CA MET A 236 -21.32 -22.89 -29.05
C MET A 236 -19.87 -23.13 -29.52
N ALA A 237 -19.01 -23.65 -28.64
CA ALA A 237 -17.64 -24.02 -28.97
C ALA A 237 -17.58 -25.18 -29.98
N ASP A 238 -18.35 -26.24 -29.75
CA ASP A 238 -18.39 -27.44 -30.61
C ASP A 238 -18.90 -27.14 -32.03
N HIS A 239 -19.65 -26.05 -32.22
CA HIS A 239 -20.30 -25.68 -33.49
C HIS A 239 -19.69 -24.45 -34.19
N ASP A 240 -18.52 -23.99 -33.72
CA ASP A 240 -17.71 -22.96 -34.40
C ASP A 240 -18.46 -21.64 -34.67
N MET A 241 -19.24 -21.21 -33.68
CA MET A 241 -19.98 -19.95 -33.76
C MET A 241 -19.05 -18.74 -33.76
N VAL A 242 -19.32 -17.76 -34.62
CA VAL A 242 -18.42 -16.62 -34.86
C VAL A 242 -18.41 -15.59 -33.74
N TYR A 243 -19.50 -15.52 -32.98
CA TYR A 243 -19.55 -14.79 -31.72
C TYR A 243 -20.72 -15.29 -30.88
N GLN A 244 -20.69 -14.91 -29.61
CA GLN A 244 -21.79 -15.02 -28.68
C GLN A 244 -21.85 -13.77 -27.82
N ASN A 245 -23.07 -13.32 -27.58
CA ASN A 245 -23.34 -12.12 -26.81
C ASN A 245 -24.15 -12.44 -25.57
N TYR A 246 -23.51 -12.27 -24.41
CA TYR A 246 -24.12 -12.59 -23.14
C TYR A 246 -24.80 -11.34 -22.59
N TRP A 247 -26.12 -11.41 -22.42
CA TRP A 247 -26.90 -10.32 -21.85
C TRP A 247 -27.07 -10.52 -20.34
N GLU A 248 -26.57 -9.57 -19.55
CA GLU A 248 -26.65 -9.59 -18.10
C GLU A 248 -28.12 -9.56 -17.62
N SER A 249 -28.50 -10.58 -16.86
CA SER A 249 -29.88 -10.87 -16.42
C SER A 249 -30.58 -9.77 -15.62
N ASN A 250 -29.85 -8.86 -14.97
CA ASN A 250 -30.44 -7.81 -14.14
C ASN A 250 -31.12 -6.72 -14.99
N ALA A 251 -30.66 -6.53 -16.23
CA ALA A 251 -31.30 -5.67 -17.23
C ALA A 251 -32.48 -6.36 -17.94
N ALA A 252 -32.36 -7.66 -18.23
CA ALA A 252 -33.38 -8.45 -18.93
C ALA A 252 -34.59 -8.84 -18.05
N PHE A 253 -34.38 -9.07 -16.74
CA PHE A 253 -35.40 -9.54 -15.80
C PHE A 253 -35.35 -8.78 -14.47
N LYS A 254 -35.70 -7.49 -14.50
CA LYS A 254 -35.68 -6.62 -13.32
C LYS A 254 -36.54 -7.18 -12.18
N GLY A 255 -35.89 -7.59 -11.09
CA GLY A 255 -36.54 -7.88 -9.80
C GLY A 255 -36.85 -9.35 -9.50
N GLU A 256 -36.35 -10.31 -10.29
CA GLU A 256 -36.66 -11.74 -10.07
C GLU A 256 -35.52 -12.58 -9.44
N LEU A 257 -34.30 -12.04 -9.31
CA LEU A 257 -33.16 -12.72 -8.67
C LEU A 257 -32.50 -11.85 -7.60
N SER A 258 -32.10 -12.46 -6.47
CA SER A 258 -31.43 -11.78 -5.36
C SER A 258 -29.93 -11.58 -5.63
N GLU A 259 -29.36 -10.52 -5.07
CA GLU A 259 -27.91 -10.25 -5.01
C GLU A 259 -27.15 -11.51 -4.54
N GLY A 260 -26.37 -12.12 -5.44
CA GLY A 260 -25.62 -13.36 -5.18
C GLY A 260 -25.95 -14.54 -6.09
N GLN A 261 -27.15 -14.62 -6.68
CA GLN A 261 -27.52 -15.70 -7.61
C GLN A 261 -26.81 -15.58 -8.97
N TYR A 262 -26.56 -14.35 -9.44
CA TYR A 262 -25.77 -14.05 -10.63
C TYR A 262 -24.34 -14.63 -10.55
N LYS A 263 -23.71 -14.62 -9.36
CA LYS A 263 -22.29 -14.96 -9.18
C LYS A 263 -21.93 -16.39 -9.57
N LYS A 264 -22.84 -17.36 -9.43
CA LYS A 264 -22.55 -18.78 -9.76
C LYS A 264 -22.58 -19.06 -11.26
N ALA A 265 -23.60 -18.55 -11.96
CA ALA A 265 -23.68 -18.63 -13.42
C ALA A 265 -22.54 -17.82 -14.06
N ALA A 266 -22.27 -16.63 -13.52
CA ALA A 266 -21.13 -15.80 -13.85
C ALA A 266 -19.79 -16.54 -13.68
N ALA A 267 -19.54 -17.19 -12.53
CA ALA A 267 -18.31 -17.94 -12.31
C ALA A 267 -18.13 -19.12 -13.30
N ALA A 268 -19.21 -19.85 -13.61
CA ALA A 268 -19.15 -20.90 -14.64
C ALA A 268 -18.87 -20.33 -16.03
N TYR A 269 -19.47 -19.19 -16.36
CA TYR A 269 -19.23 -18.50 -17.62
C TYR A 269 -17.75 -18.10 -17.75
N LEU A 270 -17.19 -17.45 -16.72
CA LEU A 270 -15.78 -17.06 -16.68
C LEU A 270 -14.83 -18.27 -16.73
N SER A 271 -15.20 -19.37 -16.07
CA SER A 271 -14.41 -20.61 -16.13
C SER A 271 -14.44 -21.25 -17.52
N MET A 272 -15.55 -21.10 -18.26
CA MET A 272 -15.69 -21.68 -19.59
C MET A 272 -15.04 -20.82 -20.67
N LEU A 273 -14.98 -19.48 -20.52
CA LEU A 273 -14.34 -18.59 -21.49
C LEU A 273 -12.94 -19.04 -21.90
N ASP A 274 -12.15 -19.46 -20.91
CA ASP A 274 -10.77 -19.90 -21.09
C ASP A 274 -10.69 -21.33 -21.65
N GLN A 275 -11.61 -22.20 -21.24
CA GLN A 275 -11.68 -23.60 -21.67
C GLN A 275 -12.13 -23.76 -23.12
N VAL A 276 -12.92 -22.81 -23.63
CA VAL A 276 -13.54 -22.89 -24.97
C VAL A 276 -13.02 -21.87 -25.97
N ALA A 277 -12.08 -21.02 -25.56
CA ALA A 277 -11.41 -20.10 -26.47
C ALA A 277 -10.68 -20.91 -27.54
N LYS A 278 -11.08 -20.75 -28.81
CA LYS A 278 -10.39 -21.39 -29.93
C LYS A 278 -9.21 -20.54 -30.37
N PRO A 279 -7.97 -21.02 -30.23
CA PRO A 279 -6.83 -20.34 -30.82
C PRO A 279 -6.90 -20.43 -32.35
N ALA A 280 -6.44 -19.38 -33.02
CA ALA A 280 -6.37 -19.33 -34.47
C ALA A 280 -5.23 -20.25 -34.98
N GLY A 281 -5.52 -21.53 -35.20
CA GLY A 281 -4.56 -22.48 -35.79
C GLY A 281 -4.87 -23.95 -35.48
N ILE A 282 -3.90 -24.84 -35.75
CA ILE A 282 -4.06 -26.29 -35.52
C ILE A 282 -3.94 -26.60 -34.03
N THR A 283 -4.92 -27.33 -33.49
CA THR A 283 -4.89 -27.85 -32.11
C THR A 283 -4.36 -29.29 -32.10
N ILE A 284 -3.39 -29.56 -31.24
CA ILE A 284 -2.74 -30.86 -31.07
C ILE A 284 -3.14 -31.46 -29.73
N THR A 285 -3.68 -32.68 -29.73
CA THR A 285 -3.88 -33.48 -28.50
C THR A 285 -2.85 -34.60 -28.46
N SER A 286 -2.09 -34.73 -27.37
CA SER A 286 -1.00 -35.70 -27.27
C SER A 286 -1.02 -36.49 -25.97
N ALA A 287 -0.82 -37.81 -26.06
CA ALA A 287 -0.69 -38.71 -24.90
C ALA A 287 0.77 -38.91 -24.42
N VAL A 288 1.70 -38.24 -25.10
CA VAL A 288 3.15 -38.24 -24.84
C VAL A 288 3.67 -36.80 -24.90
N ASP A 289 4.84 -36.54 -24.30
CA ASP A 289 5.47 -35.22 -24.30
C ASP A 289 5.60 -34.65 -25.72
N ARG A 290 5.34 -33.35 -25.88
CA ARG A 290 5.19 -32.73 -27.19
C ARG A 290 5.61 -31.27 -27.22
N ALA A 291 6.29 -30.90 -28.29
CA ALA A 291 6.47 -29.51 -28.70
C ALA A 291 5.63 -29.21 -29.96
N LEU A 292 5.06 -28.01 -30.03
CA LEU A 292 4.29 -27.54 -31.17
C LEU A 292 5.19 -27.31 -32.39
N GLY A 293 4.68 -27.68 -33.57
CA GLY A 293 5.27 -27.26 -34.84
C GLY A 293 4.96 -25.79 -35.13
N ALA A 294 5.66 -25.19 -36.09
CA ALA A 294 5.56 -23.75 -36.39
C ALA A 294 4.18 -23.24 -36.83
N ASN A 295 3.25 -24.14 -37.21
CA ASN A 295 1.89 -23.79 -37.65
C ASN A 295 0.81 -24.26 -36.65
N ASP A 296 1.22 -24.89 -35.55
CA ASP A 296 0.30 -25.32 -34.52
C ASP A 296 0.08 -24.14 -33.57
N ALA A 297 -1.15 -23.98 -33.06
CA ALA A 297 -1.50 -22.89 -32.16
C ALA A 297 -1.91 -23.37 -30.77
N ALA A 298 -2.13 -24.68 -30.59
CA ALA A 298 -2.51 -25.22 -29.28
C ALA A 298 -2.05 -26.64 -29.04
N LEU A 299 -1.74 -26.93 -27.78
CA LEU A 299 -1.37 -28.25 -27.28
C LEU A 299 -2.24 -28.62 -26.07
N THR A 300 -2.87 -29.79 -26.12
CA THR A 300 -3.53 -30.40 -24.95
C THR A 300 -2.84 -31.72 -24.62
N LEU A 301 -2.28 -31.81 -23.42
CA LEU A 301 -1.69 -33.03 -22.89
C LEU A 301 -2.78 -33.97 -22.38
N THR A 302 -2.59 -35.26 -22.60
CA THR A 302 -3.46 -36.34 -22.12
C THR A 302 -2.60 -37.53 -21.71
N GLY A 303 -3.21 -38.57 -21.14
CA GLY A 303 -2.49 -39.80 -20.85
C GLY A 303 -1.25 -39.53 -20.00
N ASN A 304 -0.10 -40.09 -20.39
CA ASN A 304 1.16 -40.04 -19.63
C ASN A 304 2.10 -38.88 -19.99
N ALA A 305 1.65 -37.94 -20.82
CA ALA A 305 2.45 -36.74 -21.09
C ALA A 305 2.58 -35.89 -19.83
N ILE A 306 3.77 -35.33 -19.62
CA ILE A 306 4.04 -34.36 -18.56
C ILE A 306 4.76 -33.12 -19.07
N ARG A 307 5.29 -33.13 -20.31
CA ARG A 307 5.96 -31.96 -20.91
C ARG A 307 5.25 -31.46 -22.14
N GLY A 308 4.93 -30.16 -22.13
CA GLY A 308 4.34 -29.44 -23.25
C GLY A 308 5.17 -28.21 -23.60
N SER A 309 5.46 -27.99 -24.88
CA SER A 309 6.17 -26.78 -25.32
C SER A 309 5.50 -26.11 -26.52
N GLY A 310 5.40 -24.80 -26.48
CA GLY A 310 4.93 -23.94 -27.55
C GLY A 310 5.97 -23.72 -28.64
N ASN A 311 5.73 -22.70 -29.45
CA ASN A 311 6.55 -22.24 -30.56
C ASN A 311 6.75 -20.71 -30.45
N ALA A 312 6.97 -20.01 -31.55
CA ALA A 312 7.29 -18.58 -31.53
C ALA A 312 6.07 -17.65 -31.71
N GLY A 313 4.87 -18.20 -31.71
CA GLY A 313 3.62 -17.43 -31.78
C GLY A 313 2.74 -17.70 -30.57
N ASP A 314 1.69 -16.91 -30.43
CA ASP A 314 0.74 -16.98 -29.32
C ASP A 314 0.06 -18.37 -29.26
N ASN A 315 0.34 -19.14 -28.21
CA ASN A 315 -0.09 -20.51 -28.05
C ASN A 315 -1.07 -20.68 -26.88
N VAL A 316 -1.92 -21.71 -26.99
CA VAL A 316 -2.70 -22.22 -25.86
C VAL A 316 -2.17 -23.61 -25.47
N ILE A 317 -1.60 -23.73 -24.29
CA ILE A 317 -1.04 -24.98 -23.77
C ILE A 317 -1.86 -25.42 -22.56
N THR A 318 -2.46 -26.61 -22.64
CA THR A 318 -3.26 -27.19 -21.57
C THR A 318 -2.64 -28.50 -21.11
N GLY A 319 -2.33 -28.59 -19.83
CA GLY A 319 -1.86 -29.78 -19.14
C GLY A 319 -2.96 -30.81 -18.88
N ASN A 320 -2.66 -31.78 -18.03
CA ASN A 320 -3.57 -32.82 -17.59
C ASN A 320 -3.59 -32.89 -16.06
N THR A 321 -4.04 -34.01 -15.48
CA THR A 321 -4.19 -34.16 -14.03
C THR A 321 -2.91 -34.65 -13.33
N ARG A 322 -1.75 -34.32 -13.88
CA ARG A 322 -0.43 -34.73 -13.38
C ARG A 322 0.43 -33.49 -13.30
N ASP A 323 1.46 -33.55 -12.47
CA ASP A 323 2.55 -32.58 -12.44
C ASP A 323 3.15 -32.39 -13.85
N ASN A 324 2.94 -31.23 -14.44
CA ASN A 324 3.32 -30.88 -15.80
C ASN A 324 4.41 -29.81 -15.82
N GLU A 325 5.32 -29.90 -16.77
CA GLU A 325 6.24 -28.82 -17.12
C GLU A 325 5.80 -28.25 -18.48
N LEU A 326 5.26 -27.04 -18.45
CA LEU A 326 4.75 -26.34 -19.62
C LEU A 326 5.68 -25.17 -19.96
N PHE A 327 5.99 -24.98 -21.24
CA PHE A 327 6.85 -23.91 -21.74
C PHE A 327 6.21 -23.19 -22.94
N GLY A 328 5.93 -21.89 -22.86
CA GLY A 328 5.31 -21.10 -23.94
C GLY A 328 6.28 -20.77 -25.08
N ALA A 329 7.49 -20.39 -24.71
CA ALA A 329 8.61 -19.97 -25.57
C ALA A 329 8.58 -18.50 -25.98
N ALA A 330 7.98 -18.13 -27.10
CA ALA A 330 7.86 -16.72 -27.49
C ALA A 330 6.47 -16.46 -28.05
N GLY A 331 5.95 -15.25 -27.84
CA GLY A 331 4.56 -14.94 -28.16
C GLY A 331 3.77 -14.73 -26.86
N ASN A 332 2.53 -14.28 -26.96
CA ASN A 332 1.66 -14.09 -25.80
C ASN A 332 0.87 -15.39 -25.55
N ASP A 333 1.38 -16.22 -24.66
CA ASP A 333 0.91 -17.57 -24.44
C ASP A 333 -0.14 -17.63 -23.32
N LYS A 334 -1.04 -18.61 -23.42
CA LYS A 334 -1.99 -18.98 -22.37
C LYS A 334 -1.73 -20.41 -21.95
N MET A 335 -1.46 -20.60 -20.68
CA MET A 335 -1.03 -21.88 -20.12
C MET A 335 -1.96 -22.28 -19.00
N TYR A 336 -2.44 -23.52 -19.03
CA TYR A 336 -3.32 -24.11 -18.04
C TYR A 336 -2.68 -25.40 -17.53
N GLY A 337 -2.22 -25.45 -16.29
CA GLY A 337 -1.61 -26.64 -15.67
C GLY A 337 -2.65 -27.75 -15.50
N GLY A 338 -3.74 -27.43 -14.82
CA GLY A 338 -4.86 -28.33 -14.58
C GLY A 338 -4.88 -28.79 -13.14
N ALA A 339 -4.45 -30.02 -12.88
CA ALA A 339 -4.31 -30.51 -11.51
C ALA A 339 -2.98 -31.25 -11.37
N GLY A 340 -2.39 -31.23 -10.18
CA GLY A 340 -1.01 -31.64 -9.97
C GLY A 340 -0.15 -30.43 -9.65
N ASN A 341 1.12 -30.66 -9.31
CA ASN A 341 2.07 -29.58 -9.03
C ASN A 341 2.80 -29.21 -10.32
N ASP A 342 2.27 -28.21 -11.01
CA ASP A 342 2.65 -27.82 -12.35
C ASP A 342 3.73 -26.72 -12.33
N ARG A 343 4.61 -26.74 -13.32
CA ARG A 343 5.60 -25.71 -13.59
C ARG A 343 5.26 -25.03 -14.91
N LEU A 344 4.94 -23.75 -14.86
CA LEU A 344 4.56 -22.94 -16.02
C LEU A 344 5.61 -21.85 -16.27
N ASP A 345 6.20 -21.87 -17.46
CA ASP A 345 7.18 -20.89 -17.93
C ASP A 345 6.72 -20.35 -19.29
N GLY A 346 6.13 -19.15 -19.30
CA GLY A 346 5.62 -18.52 -20.52
C GLY A 346 6.73 -18.20 -21.52
N GLY A 347 7.92 -17.87 -21.01
CA GLY A 347 9.01 -17.38 -21.83
C GLY A 347 8.76 -15.93 -22.25
N ALA A 348 9.18 -15.56 -23.46
CA ALA A 348 9.14 -14.18 -23.89
C ALA A 348 7.75 -13.78 -24.41
N GLY A 349 7.04 -12.93 -23.70
CA GLY A 349 5.72 -12.49 -24.14
C GLY A 349 4.97 -11.76 -23.06
N ARG A 350 3.67 -11.55 -23.26
CA ARG A 350 2.76 -11.21 -22.17
C ARG A 350 1.87 -12.43 -21.94
N ASP A 351 2.27 -13.26 -21.01
CA ASP A 351 1.69 -14.58 -20.86
C ASP A 351 0.62 -14.62 -19.78
N THR A 352 -0.31 -15.57 -19.90
CA THR A 352 -1.27 -15.88 -18.84
C THR A 352 -1.00 -17.29 -18.35
N LEU A 353 -0.60 -17.42 -17.10
CA LEU A 353 -0.23 -18.67 -16.46
C LEU A 353 -1.29 -19.02 -15.41
N VAL A 354 -1.99 -20.14 -15.62
CA VAL A 354 -3.04 -20.65 -14.74
C VAL A 354 -2.64 -22.05 -14.29
N GLY A 355 -2.27 -22.21 -13.03
CA GLY A 355 -1.79 -23.46 -12.45
C GLY A 355 -2.94 -24.44 -12.26
N GLY A 356 -3.87 -24.08 -11.38
CA GLY A 356 -5.03 -24.91 -11.06
C GLY A 356 -4.79 -25.67 -9.76
N ILE A 357 -5.38 -26.86 -9.60
CA ILE A 357 -5.32 -27.55 -8.30
C ILE A 357 -3.94 -28.19 -8.08
N GLY A 358 -3.20 -27.73 -7.09
CA GLY A 358 -1.89 -28.26 -6.70
C GLY A 358 -0.99 -27.13 -6.25
N ASN A 359 0.25 -27.46 -5.87
CA ASN A 359 1.25 -26.46 -5.52
C ASN A 359 2.09 -26.17 -6.76
N ASP A 360 1.78 -25.07 -7.43
CA ASP A 360 2.28 -24.73 -8.74
C ASP A 360 3.45 -23.74 -8.69
N THR A 361 4.25 -23.75 -9.74
CA THR A 361 5.43 -22.89 -9.89
C THR A 361 5.37 -22.11 -11.18
N TYR A 362 5.42 -20.79 -11.06
CA TYR A 362 5.37 -19.84 -12.16
C TYR A 362 6.73 -19.21 -12.40
N ILE A 363 7.16 -19.14 -13.65
CA ILE A 363 8.29 -18.30 -14.07
C ILE A 363 7.74 -17.06 -14.74
N VAL A 364 8.00 -15.91 -14.14
CA VAL A 364 7.61 -14.60 -14.65
C VAL A 364 8.88 -13.90 -15.11
N ASP A 365 8.97 -13.59 -16.40
CA ASP A 365 10.12 -12.88 -16.95
C ASP A 365 9.76 -11.64 -17.77
N ASN A 366 8.46 -11.37 -17.92
CA ASN A 366 7.94 -10.15 -18.49
C ASN A 366 6.97 -9.46 -17.51
N VAL A 367 7.05 -8.13 -17.41
CA VAL A 367 6.15 -7.33 -16.59
C VAL A 367 4.68 -7.42 -17.02
N GLY A 368 4.42 -7.90 -18.24
CA GLY A 368 3.08 -8.12 -18.76
C GLY A 368 2.52 -9.51 -18.48
N ASP A 369 3.28 -10.42 -17.86
CA ASP A 369 2.83 -11.75 -17.48
C ASP A 369 1.82 -11.69 -16.33
N LYS A 370 0.83 -12.58 -16.39
CA LYS A 370 -0.26 -12.67 -15.44
C LYS A 370 -0.36 -14.08 -14.88
N VAL A 371 -0.12 -14.21 -13.59
CA VAL A 371 -0.42 -15.42 -12.81
C VAL A 371 -1.87 -15.36 -12.34
N VAL A 372 -2.59 -16.47 -12.45
CA VAL A 372 -3.99 -16.58 -12.03
C VAL A 372 -4.17 -17.82 -11.16
N GLU A 373 -4.44 -17.57 -9.89
CA GLU A 373 -4.78 -18.59 -8.89
C GLU A 373 -6.16 -18.37 -8.28
N ARG A 374 -6.80 -19.45 -7.83
CA ARG A 374 -8.07 -19.38 -7.08
C ARG A 374 -7.90 -19.87 -5.65
N ALA A 375 -8.79 -19.40 -4.79
CA ALA A 375 -8.79 -19.77 -3.38
C ALA A 375 -8.92 -21.29 -3.19
N GLY A 376 -7.96 -21.86 -2.44
CA GLY A 376 -7.95 -23.28 -2.08
C GLY A 376 -7.44 -24.23 -3.16
N GLU A 377 -6.73 -23.70 -4.16
CA GLU A 377 -6.11 -24.51 -5.22
C GLU A 377 -4.73 -25.04 -4.82
N GLY A 378 -3.97 -24.38 -3.93
CA GLY A 378 -2.77 -24.95 -3.33
C GLY A 378 -1.94 -23.95 -2.54
N THR A 379 -0.62 -24.15 -2.57
CA THR A 379 0.36 -23.17 -2.10
C THR A 379 1.38 -22.95 -3.21
N ASP A 380 1.35 -21.77 -3.80
CA ASP A 380 1.92 -21.51 -5.10
C ASP A 380 3.13 -20.60 -5.02
N THR A 381 4.01 -20.71 -6.01
CA THR A 381 5.32 -20.04 -6.01
C THR A 381 5.58 -19.32 -7.32
N VAL A 382 5.92 -18.05 -7.25
CA VAL A 382 6.42 -17.26 -8.39
C VAL A 382 7.93 -17.08 -8.27
N TYR A 383 8.65 -17.41 -9.34
CA TYR A 383 10.03 -16.96 -9.56
C TYR A 383 10.03 -15.81 -10.55
N ALA A 384 10.28 -14.60 -10.07
CA ALA A 384 10.21 -13.37 -10.85
C ALA A 384 11.60 -12.88 -11.28
N ARG A 385 11.83 -12.73 -12.58
CA ARG A 385 13.02 -12.09 -13.18
C ARG A 385 12.83 -10.59 -13.44
N VAL A 386 11.66 -10.07 -13.13
CA VAL A 386 11.24 -8.67 -13.25
C VAL A 386 10.56 -8.26 -11.95
N ASP A 387 10.44 -6.95 -11.71
CA ASP A 387 9.63 -6.43 -10.61
C ASP A 387 8.21 -7.00 -10.68
N TYR A 388 7.71 -7.50 -9.56
CA TYR A 388 6.48 -8.27 -9.55
C TYR A 388 5.63 -8.04 -8.31
N THR A 389 4.31 -8.03 -8.52
CA THR A 389 3.30 -8.02 -7.48
C THR A 389 2.49 -9.31 -7.58
N LEU A 390 2.40 -10.06 -6.48
CA LEU A 390 1.64 -11.30 -6.45
C LEU A 390 0.16 -11.02 -6.74
N GLY A 391 -0.43 -11.85 -7.59
CA GLY A 391 -1.89 -11.92 -7.72
C GLY A 391 -2.52 -12.54 -6.47
N ALA A 392 -3.84 -12.41 -6.32
CA ALA A 392 -4.55 -13.04 -5.20
C ALA A 392 -4.36 -14.57 -5.19
N ASN A 393 -4.34 -15.15 -3.98
CA ASN A 393 -4.19 -16.60 -3.73
C ASN A 393 -2.82 -17.16 -4.13
N VAL A 394 -1.76 -16.35 -4.15
CA VAL A 394 -0.39 -16.82 -4.35
C VAL A 394 0.42 -16.46 -3.12
N GLU A 395 1.15 -17.41 -2.55
CA GLU A 395 1.77 -17.26 -1.22
C GLU A 395 3.28 -16.99 -1.27
N ASN A 396 4.00 -17.42 -2.30
CA ASN A 396 5.46 -17.34 -2.32
C ASN A 396 5.98 -16.55 -3.52
N LEU A 397 6.88 -15.61 -3.26
CA LEU A 397 7.62 -14.85 -4.27
C LEU A 397 9.12 -15.00 -4.07
N TYR A 398 9.81 -15.51 -5.09
CA TYR A 398 11.26 -15.52 -5.20
C TYR A 398 11.70 -14.55 -6.28
N MET A 399 12.37 -13.47 -5.88
CA MET A 399 13.07 -12.61 -6.82
C MET A 399 14.35 -13.30 -7.29
N VAL A 400 14.59 -13.23 -8.59
CA VAL A 400 15.84 -13.69 -9.20
C VAL A 400 16.47 -12.56 -10.00
N THR A 401 17.68 -12.78 -10.52
CA THR A 401 18.45 -11.74 -11.23
C THR A 401 17.63 -11.01 -12.29
N GLY A 402 17.42 -9.71 -12.09
CA GLY A 402 16.68 -8.83 -12.99
C GLY A 402 15.53 -8.07 -12.32
N ALA A 403 15.01 -8.57 -11.20
CA ALA A 403 14.04 -7.89 -10.34
C ALA A 403 14.74 -7.15 -9.20
N ASN A 404 14.17 -6.03 -8.76
CA ASN A 404 14.54 -5.38 -7.50
C ASN A 404 13.34 -4.92 -6.66
N LYS A 405 12.12 -5.23 -7.07
CA LYS A 405 10.90 -4.97 -6.30
C LYS A 405 9.99 -6.18 -6.26
N GLY A 406 9.69 -6.62 -5.05
CA GLY A 406 8.73 -7.68 -4.77
C GLY A 406 7.59 -7.13 -3.94
N THR A 407 6.36 -7.48 -4.29
CA THR A 407 5.17 -7.08 -3.52
C THR A 407 4.23 -8.27 -3.36
N GLY A 408 3.81 -8.51 -2.13
CA GLY A 408 2.82 -9.50 -1.76
C GLY A 408 1.38 -9.09 -2.08
N ASN A 409 0.45 -9.74 -1.41
CA ASN A 409 -1.00 -9.56 -1.48
C ASN A 409 -1.60 -9.63 -0.05
N ASP A 410 -2.91 -9.81 0.07
CA ASP A 410 -3.59 -9.80 1.38
C ASP A 410 -3.47 -11.11 2.19
N LEU A 411 -2.51 -11.99 1.85
CA LEU A 411 -2.26 -13.28 2.50
C LEU A 411 -0.92 -13.25 3.22
N ASP A 412 -0.74 -14.17 4.16
CA ASP A 412 0.56 -14.49 4.76
C ASP A 412 1.56 -14.95 3.66
N ASN A 413 2.41 -14.04 3.18
CA ASN A 413 3.33 -14.26 2.07
C ASN A 413 4.75 -14.57 2.54
N ASN A 414 5.45 -15.44 1.81
CA ASN A 414 6.90 -15.57 1.91
C ASN A 414 7.58 -14.89 0.72
N ILE A 415 8.28 -13.79 0.98
CA ILE A 415 8.94 -12.98 -0.05
C ILE A 415 10.45 -13.04 0.14
N TYR A 416 11.14 -13.47 -0.91
CA TYR A 416 12.58 -13.65 -0.95
C TYR A 416 13.18 -12.71 -1.99
N GLY A 417 14.05 -11.81 -1.53
CA GLY A 417 14.92 -10.99 -2.36
C GLY A 417 16.00 -11.80 -3.08
N ASN A 418 16.93 -11.08 -3.69
CA ASN A 418 18.09 -11.58 -4.40
C ASN A 418 19.38 -11.00 -3.78
N ALA A 419 20.46 -10.88 -4.56
CA ALA A 419 21.76 -10.47 -4.04
C ALA A 419 22.07 -8.98 -4.29
N GLY A 420 21.06 -8.18 -4.64
CA GLY A 420 21.18 -6.75 -4.83
C GLY A 420 20.13 -6.01 -4.01
N ASN A 421 20.25 -4.69 -3.98
CA ASN A 421 19.39 -3.80 -3.21
C ASN A 421 17.91 -3.91 -3.65
N ASP A 422 17.11 -4.54 -2.81
CA ASP A 422 15.73 -4.89 -3.07
C ASP A 422 14.74 -4.02 -2.29
N THR A 423 13.52 -3.90 -2.80
CA THR A 423 12.38 -3.37 -2.06
C THR A 423 11.30 -4.43 -1.97
N LEU A 424 11.06 -4.93 -0.77
CA LEU A 424 10.09 -6.00 -0.49
C LEU A 424 8.92 -5.43 0.31
N LYS A 425 7.70 -5.77 -0.07
CA LYS A 425 6.47 -5.33 0.61
C LYS A 425 5.54 -6.51 0.85
N GLY A 426 5.19 -6.78 2.11
CA GLY A 426 4.25 -7.83 2.51
C GLY A 426 2.81 -7.49 2.14
N MET A 427 2.35 -6.31 2.59
CA MET A 427 0.98 -5.78 2.50
C MET A 427 0.12 -6.16 3.71
N ASP A 428 -0.97 -6.92 3.56
CA ASP A 428 -1.77 -7.39 4.69
C ASP A 428 -1.44 -8.88 4.90
N GLY A 429 -1.47 -9.37 6.13
CA GLY A 429 -1.16 -10.78 6.44
C GLY A 429 0.04 -10.89 7.38
N ASP A 430 0.30 -12.08 7.91
CA ASP A 430 1.49 -12.34 8.73
C ASP A 430 2.64 -12.77 7.79
N ASP A 431 3.44 -11.81 7.32
CA ASP A 431 4.39 -12.00 6.23
C ASP A 431 5.81 -12.38 6.70
N TRP A 432 6.56 -13.02 5.80
CA TRP A 432 7.99 -13.28 5.97
C TRP A 432 8.83 -12.73 4.81
N LEU A 433 9.64 -11.72 5.10
CA LEU A 433 10.47 -11.00 4.13
C LEU A 433 11.96 -11.25 4.38
N ARG A 434 12.73 -11.51 3.31
CA ARG A 434 14.17 -11.76 3.36
C ARG A 434 14.93 -10.99 2.28
N GLY A 435 15.78 -10.06 2.66
CA GLY A 435 16.61 -9.25 1.75
C GLY A 435 17.79 -10.03 1.14
N TYR A 436 18.58 -10.68 2.00
CA TYR A 436 19.82 -11.42 1.71
C TYR A 436 21.08 -10.57 1.65
N THR A 437 21.50 -10.09 0.49
CA THR A 437 22.71 -9.27 0.40
C THR A 437 22.41 -8.02 -0.38
N GLY A 438 22.92 -6.88 0.06
CA GLY A 438 22.60 -5.60 -0.54
C GLY A 438 21.89 -4.72 0.47
N ASP A 439 21.80 -3.42 0.19
CA ASP A 439 21.07 -2.51 1.08
C ASP A 439 19.58 -2.57 0.73
N ASP A 440 18.81 -3.32 1.50
CA ASP A 440 17.43 -3.69 1.22
C ASP A 440 16.43 -2.82 2.00
N ALA A 441 15.23 -2.67 1.44
CA ALA A 441 14.11 -1.99 2.09
C ALA A 441 12.93 -2.95 2.24
N LEU A 442 12.66 -3.38 3.47
CA LEU A 442 11.64 -4.36 3.82
C LEU A 442 10.48 -3.67 4.55
N PHE A 443 9.28 -3.83 4.01
CA PHE A 443 8.04 -3.30 4.57
C PHE A 443 7.07 -4.45 4.84
N GLY A 444 6.76 -4.74 6.11
CA GLY A 444 5.79 -5.77 6.49
C GLY A 444 4.39 -5.37 6.04
N GLY A 445 3.83 -4.38 6.72
CA GLY A 445 2.55 -3.78 6.37
C GLY A 445 1.57 -3.92 7.53
N ALA A 446 0.51 -4.71 7.38
CA ALA A 446 -0.46 -4.97 8.42
C ALA A 446 -0.49 -6.45 8.78
N GLY A 447 -0.17 -6.79 10.03
CA GLY A 447 -0.15 -8.19 10.43
C GLY A 447 0.79 -8.44 11.58
N ARG A 448 1.45 -9.59 11.61
CA ARG A 448 2.61 -9.85 12.47
C ARG A 448 3.71 -10.37 11.60
N ASP A 449 4.55 -9.44 11.17
CA ASP A 449 5.51 -9.70 10.12
C ASP A 449 6.85 -10.09 10.70
N THR A 450 7.62 -10.82 9.91
CA THR A 450 9.00 -11.17 10.21
C THR A 450 9.89 -10.70 9.07
N LEU A 451 10.80 -9.77 9.35
CA LEU A 451 11.67 -9.13 8.38
C LEU A 451 13.13 -9.50 8.69
N HIS A 452 13.85 -9.98 7.68
CA HIS A 452 15.28 -10.30 7.77
C HIS A 452 16.06 -9.56 6.67
N GLY A 453 16.86 -8.56 7.05
CA GLY A 453 17.74 -7.81 6.15
C GLY A 453 18.87 -8.69 5.62
N HIS A 454 19.60 -9.32 6.54
CA HIS A 454 20.81 -10.13 6.36
C HIS A 454 22.12 -9.32 6.20
N GLU A 455 22.72 -9.21 5.02
CA GLU A 455 23.97 -8.45 4.81
C GLU A 455 23.69 -7.17 4.03
N GLY A 456 24.11 -6.01 4.55
CA GLY A 456 23.86 -4.72 3.91
C GLY A 456 23.36 -3.72 4.94
N ASN A 457 23.20 -2.47 4.51
CA ASN A 457 22.60 -1.44 5.37
C ASN A 457 21.09 -1.40 5.10
N ASP A 458 20.32 -2.14 5.87
CA ASP A 458 18.93 -2.43 5.59
C ASP A 458 17.97 -1.44 6.29
N TYR A 459 16.83 -1.21 5.65
CA TYR A 459 15.70 -0.47 6.23
C TYR A 459 14.54 -1.44 6.49
N LEU A 460 14.17 -1.61 7.76
CA LEU A 460 13.13 -2.53 8.20
C LEU A 460 11.99 -1.75 8.85
N ASP A 461 10.80 -1.90 8.28
CA ASP A 461 9.56 -1.29 8.78
C ASP A 461 8.46 -2.36 8.82
N GLY A 462 8.17 -2.87 10.00
CA GLY A 462 7.11 -3.87 10.21
C GLY A 462 5.72 -3.33 9.86
N GLY A 463 5.53 -2.01 9.93
CA GLY A 463 4.21 -1.41 9.83
C GLY A 463 3.36 -1.68 11.07
N THR A 464 2.05 -1.82 10.89
CA THR A 464 1.15 -2.09 12.01
C THR A 464 1.19 -3.57 12.35
N GLY A 465 1.53 -3.90 13.58
CA GLY A 465 1.69 -5.30 13.89
C GLY A 465 2.39 -5.54 15.19
N ALA A 466 2.65 -6.79 15.54
CA ALA A 466 3.65 -7.09 16.56
C ALA A 466 4.76 -7.84 15.85
N ASP A 467 5.73 -7.09 15.35
CA ASP A 467 6.61 -7.57 14.28
C ASP A 467 7.98 -7.98 14.82
N VAL A 468 8.68 -8.80 14.05
CA VAL A 468 10.06 -9.20 14.34
C VAL A 468 10.95 -8.67 13.23
N MET A 469 11.90 -7.82 13.57
CA MET A 469 12.83 -7.21 12.63
C MET A 469 14.27 -7.62 12.99
N GLU A 470 14.95 -8.23 12.04
CA GLU A 470 16.33 -8.70 12.13
C GLU A 470 17.16 -8.08 11.00
N GLY A 471 17.97 -7.06 11.30
CA GLY A 471 18.82 -6.33 10.35
C GLY A 471 19.97 -7.20 9.88
N GLY A 472 20.94 -7.48 10.75
CA GLY A 472 21.98 -8.48 10.48
C GLY A 472 23.38 -7.88 10.51
N ILE A 473 24.07 -7.86 9.37
CA ILE A 473 25.40 -7.27 9.22
C ILE A 473 25.30 -6.02 8.35
N GLY A 474 25.72 -4.89 8.88
CA GLY A 474 25.70 -3.59 8.23
C GLY A 474 25.08 -2.57 9.17
N ASP A 475 25.01 -1.31 8.75
CA ASP A 475 24.40 -0.25 9.56
C ASP A 475 22.90 -0.22 9.24
N ASP A 476 22.10 -0.85 10.09
CA ASP A 476 20.67 -1.09 9.85
C ASP A 476 19.78 -0.03 10.48
N THR A 477 18.58 0.14 9.90
CA THR A 477 17.55 1.08 10.38
C THR A 477 16.24 0.35 10.62
N TYR A 478 15.69 0.54 11.81
CA TYR A 478 14.42 -0.03 12.25
C TYR A 478 13.38 1.05 12.49
N VAL A 479 12.14 0.77 12.10
CA VAL A 479 10.96 1.56 12.50
C VAL A 479 10.15 0.77 13.52
N VAL A 480 9.98 1.34 14.71
CA VAL A 480 9.19 0.75 15.79
C VAL A 480 7.97 1.64 16.05
N ASP A 481 6.78 1.12 15.81
CA ASP A 481 5.54 1.87 16.02
C ASP A 481 4.53 1.15 16.91
N HIS A 482 4.81 -0.10 17.28
CA HIS A 482 3.95 -0.89 18.12
C HIS A 482 4.70 -1.57 19.27
N VAL A 483 4.03 -1.68 20.43
CA VAL A 483 4.65 -2.17 21.68
C VAL A 483 5.09 -3.64 21.63
N GLY A 484 4.58 -4.36 20.63
CA GLY A 484 4.89 -5.76 20.37
C GLY A 484 6.09 -5.97 19.45
N ASP A 485 6.62 -4.91 18.85
CA ASP A 485 7.72 -4.99 17.91
C ASP A 485 9.00 -5.43 18.61
N LYS A 486 9.78 -6.23 17.90
CA LYS A 486 11.01 -6.80 18.40
C LYS A 486 12.13 -6.57 17.40
N VAL A 487 13.04 -5.67 17.77
CA VAL A 487 14.33 -5.49 17.09
C VAL A 487 15.32 -6.55 17.58
N ILE A 488 15.99 -7.21 16.64
CA ILE A 488 16.99 -8.24 16.90
C ILE A 488 18.25 -7.92 16.12
N GLU A 489 19.33 -7.62 16.83
CA GLU A 489 20.65 -7.46 16.21
C GLU A 489 21.59 -8.63 16.44
N TYR A 490 22.21 -9.10 15.35
CA TYR A 490 23.11 -10.24 15.35
C TYR A 490 24.57 -9.84 15.13
N VAL A 491 25.31 -9.74 16.23
CA VAL A 491 26.75 -9.57 16.17
C VAL A 491 27.43 -10.91 15.88
N THR A 492 27.91 -11.13 14.65
CA THR A 492 28.75 -12.28 14.31
C THR A 492 30.20 -11.87 14.24
N ASN A 493 31.06 -12.45 15.09
CA ASN A 493 32.51 -12.13 15.13
C ASN A 493 32.85 -10.63 15.30
N GLY A 494 31.96 -9.85 15.95
CA GLY A 494 32.14 -8.41 16.10
C GLY A 494 31.75 -7.58 14.88
N GLN A 495 30.95 -8.15 13.97
CA GLN A 495 30.36 -7.48 12.81
C GLN A 495 28.84 -7.49 13.03
N GLY A 496 28.30 -6.35 13.50
CA GLY A 496 26.87 -6.03 13.58
C GLY A 496 26.68 -4.79 12.74
N GLY A 497 27.02 -3.62 13.27
CA GLY A 497 26.98 -2.35 12.54
C GLY A 497 27.03 -1.20 13.52
N VAL A 498 26.58 -0.04 13.08
CA VAL A 498 26.03 1.00 13.95
C VAL A 498 24.55 1.17 13.61
N ASP A 499 23.70 0.65 14.48
CA ASP A 499 22.29 0.42 14.15
C ASP A 499 21.38 1.48 14.76
N THR A 500 20.31 1.82 14.04
CA THR A 500 19.43 2.94 14.37
C THR A 500 17.98 2.50 14.49
N VAL A 501 17.32 2.89 15.58
CA VAL A 501 15.87 2.75 15.77
C VAL A 501 15.22 4.13 15.69
N TYR A 502 14.23 4.28 14.81
CA TYR A 502 13.22 5.33 14.87
C TYR A 502 11.98 4.78 15.56
N SER A 503 11.62 5.32 16.71
CA SER A 503 10.45 4.86 17.45
C SER A 503 9.38 5.94 17.57
N SER A 504 8.13 5.61 17.26
CA SER A 504 6.98 6.50 17.50
C SER A 504 6.28 6.26 18.84
N ILE A 505 6.80 5.29 19.62
CA ILE A 505 6.37 4.93 20.97
C ILE A 505 7.54 5.02 21.96
N ASP A 506 7.24 4.92 23.25
CA ASP A 506 8.28 4.78 24.27
C ASP A 506 9.07 3.49 24.04
N TYR A 507 10.41 3.57 24.06
CA TYR A 507 11.26 2.47 23.63
C TYR A 507 12.56 2.32 24.41
N THR A 508 12.98 1.07 24.60
CA THR A 508 14.28 0.70 25.16
C THR A 508 15.07 -0.06 24.10
N LEU A 509 16.29 0.39 23.81
CA LEU A 509 17.13 -0.23 22.78
C LEU A 509 17.37 -1.71 23.10
N ALA A 510 17.22 -2.54 22.07
CA ALA A 510 17.64 -3.94 22.11
C ALA A 510 19.16 -4.03 22.30
N ALA A 511 19.67 -5.20 22.69
CA ALA A 511 21.12 -5.40 22.76
C ALA A 511 21.76 -5.21 21.37
N ASN A 512 22.97 -4.65 21.33
CA ASN A 512 23.74 -4.40 20.10
C ASN A 512 23.17 -3.33 19.17
N VAL A 513 22.27 -2.46 19.66
CA VAL A 513 21.79 -1.29 18.91
C VAL A 513 22.32 -0.02 19.55
N GLU A 514 22.82 0.92 18.76
CA GLU A 514 23.52 2.12 19.24
C GLU A 514 22.64 3.37 19.29
N HIS A 515 21.74 3.56 18.31
CA HIS A 515 21.03 4.82 18.15
C HIS A 515 19.51 4.71 18.32
N LEU A 516 18.93 5.65 19.07
CA LEU A 516 17.49 5.79 19.24
C LEU A 516 17.06 7.22 18.89
N TYR A 517 16.11 7.35 17.97
CA TYR A 517 15.42 8.58 17.66
C TYR A 517 13.95 8.42 18.02
N LEU A 518 13.49 9.19 19.01
CA LEU A 518 12.07 9.29 19.31
C LEU A 518 11.38 10.16 18.27
N THR A 519 10.17 9.77 17.89
CA THR A 519 9.33 10.45 16.92
C THR A 519 7.87 10.43 17.39
N GLY A 520 7.00 11.18 16.73
CA GLY A 520 5.57 11.16 17.04
C GLY A 520 5.25 11.48 18.51
N GLU A 521 4.56 10.55 19.17
CA GLU A 521 4.06 10.73 20.54
C GLU A 521 4.96 10.10 21.62
N ALA A 522 6.07 9.45 21.24
CA ALA A 522 7.05 8.89 22.17
C ALA A 522 7.64 9.98 23.08
N ARG A 523 7.78 9.68 24.37
CA ARG A 523 8.39 10.59 25.36
C ARG A 523 9.44 9.93 26.23
N VAL A 524 9.58 8.60 26.19
CA VAL A 524 10.57 7.88 26.99
C VAL A 524 11.48 7.07 26.09
N GLY A 525 12.79 7.36 26.17
CA GLY A 525 13.84 6.65 25.45
C GLY A 525 14.85 6.08 26.44
N THR A 526 15.24 4.82 26.26
CA THR A 526 16.25 4.19 27.12
C THR A 526 17.28 3.45 26.25
N GLY A 527 18.56 3.66 26.54
CA GLY A 527 19.68 2.98 25.91
C GLY A 527 19.85 1.54 26.38
N ASN A 528 21.08 1.03 26.28
CA ASN A 528 21.52 -0.27 26.72
C ASN A 528 22.91 -0.15 27.39
N ASN A 529 23.79 -1.16 27.34
CA ASN A 529 25.12 -1.09 27.98
C ASN A 529 26.25 -0.68 27.00
N LEU A 530 25.90 -0.10 25.85
CA LEU A 530 26.81 0.37 24.82
C LEU A 530 26.89 1.90 24.86
N ALA A 531 27.87 2.47 24.17
CA ALA A 531 27.87 3.91 23.92
C ALA A 531 26.72 4.25 22.95
N ASN A 532 25.62 4.77 23.49
CA ASN A 532 24.39 5.03 22.76
C ASN A 532 24.25 6.50 22.35
N GLY A 533 23.52 6.73 21.25
CA GLY A 533 23.06 8.05 20.85
C GLY A 533 21.54 8.13 20.93
N LEU A 534 21.00 8.89 21.88
CA LEU A 534 19.58 9.08 22.10
C LEU A 534 19.15 10.50 21.71
N ASN A 535 18.11 10.60 20.89
CA ASN A 535 17.54 11.87 20.45
C ASN A 535 16.04 11.90 20.73
N GLY A 536 15.63 12.87 21.54
CA GLY A 536 14.24 13.15 21.87
C GLY A 536 13.46 13.81 20.73
N THR A 537 12.24 14.19 21.06
CA THR A 537 11.29 14.92 20.21
C THR A 537 11.39 16.43 20.47
N ALA A 538 10.31 17.18 20.24
CA ALA A 538 10.18 18.58 20.68
C ALA A 538 9.17 18.72 21.83
N GLY A 539 8.81 17.60 22.47
CA GLY A 539 8.00 17.53 23.66
C GLY A 539 8.87 17.31 24.90
N ASN A 540 8.26 17.14 26.06
CA ASN A 540 8.99 16.89 27.30
C ASN A 540 9.38 15.41 27.37
N ASP A 541 10.65 15.12 27.10
CA ASP A 541 11.17 13.77 26.98
C ASP A 541 11.91 13.31 28.24
N THR A 542 12.03 12.00 28.40
CA THR A 542 12.83 11.35 29.44
C THR A 542 13.76 10.36 28.78
N LEU A 543 15.06 10.68 28.77
CA LEU A 543 16.11 9.90 28.12
C LEU A 543 17.07 9.34 29.17
N SER A 544 17.39 8.05 29.10
CA SER A 544 18.35 7.38 29.98
C SER A 544 19.35 6.57 29.16
N GLY A 545 20.64 6.87 29.30
CA GLY A 545 21.74 6.19 28.60
C GLY A 545 22.01 4.77 29.12
N LEU A 546 21.84 4.58 30.44
CA LEU A 546 22.18 3.40 31.22
C LEU A 546 23.68 3.17 31.40
N GLY A 547 24.38 2.61 30.43
CA GLY A 547 25.80 2.33 30.61
C GLY A 547 26.57 2.41 29.31
N GLY A 548 27.77 2.96 29.33
CA GLY A 548 28.47 3.33 28.10
C GLY A 548 28.78 4.81 28.13
N ASP A 549 29.61 5.30 27.20
CA ASP A 549 29.82 6.74 27.07
C ASP A 549 28.75 7.28 26.09
N ASP A 550 27.67 7.84 26.62
CA ASP A 550 26.45 8.12 25.88
C ASP A 550 26.33 9.56 25.39
N TRP A 551 25.53 9.75 24.35
CA TRP A 551 25.14 11.06 23.83
C TRP A 551 23.62 11.19 23.87
N LEU A 552 23.11 12.12 24.68
CA LEU A 552 21.68 12.35 24.87
C LEU A 552 21.30 13.77 24.44
N ARG A 553 20.22 13.91 23.68
CA ARG A 553 19.68 15.21 23.25
C ARG A 553 18.16 15.30 23.46
N GLY A 554 17.70 16.24 24.29
CA GLY A 554 16.28 16.52 24.53
C GLY A 554 15.62 17.32 23.40
N ASN A 555 16.35 18.31 22.87
CA ASN A 555 15.94 19.30 21.87
C ASN A 555 15.07 20.43 22.41
N ALA A 556 13.75 20.29 22.45
CA ALA A 556 12.86 21.35 22.91
C ALA A 556 11.79 20.73 23.78
N GLY A 557 11.35 21.43 24.81
CA GLY A 557 10.57 20.82 25.87
C GLY A 557 11.33 20.92 27.19
N ASN A 558 10.67 20.52 28.27
CA ASN A 558 11.30 20.43 29.58
C ASN A 558 11.70 18.98 29.80
N ASP A 559 12.93 18.66 29.49
CA ASP A 559 13.43 17.30 29.33
C ASP A 559 14.12 16.78 30.60
N GLN A 560 14.17 15.47 30.75
CA GLN A 560 14.93 14.78 31.79
C GLN A 560 15.95 13.85 31.13
N LEU A 561 17.23 14.17 31.28
CA LEU A 561 18.34 13.44 30.67
C LEU A 561 19.18 12.80 31.77
N PHE A 562 19.33 11.48 31.71
CA PHE A 562 20.10 10.66 32.64
C PHE A 562 21.24 9.96 31.87
N GLY A 563 22.50 10.34 32.11
CA GLY A 563 23.66 9.64 31.55
C GLY A 563 23.86 8.25 32.15
N ASP A 564 23.61 8.16 33.46
CA ASP A 564 23.75 6.96 34.29
C ASP A 564 25.21 6.53 34.51
N ALA A 565 25.82 5.70 33.67
CA ALA A 565 27.16 5.16 33.93
C ALA A 565 28.09 5.26 32.73
N GLY A 566 29.05 6.16 32.78
CA GLY A 566 30.04 6.38 31.72
C GLY A 566 30.44 7.83 31.67
N ASN A 567 31.09 8.26 30.61
CA ASN A 567 31.42 9.68 30.41
C ASN A 567 30.47 10.26 29.37
N ASP A 568 29.39 10.84 29.86
CA ASP A 568 28.22 11.11 29.03
C ASP A 568 28.17 12.57 28.57
N TRP A 569 27.48 12.78 27.45
CA TRP A 569 27.24 14.09 26.85
C TRP A 569 25.74 14.34 26.78
N LEU A 570 25.24 15.21 27.66
CA LEU A 570 23.83 15.53 27.78
C LEU A 570 23.57 16.94 27.22
N PHE A 571 22.63 17.05 26.28
CA PHE A 571 22.19 18.30 25.67
C PHE A 571 20.68 18.50 25.91
N GLY A 572 20.32 19.40 26.83
CA GLY A 572 18.92 19.74 27.13
C GLY A 572 18.24 20.36 25.91
N GLY A 573 18.67 21.58 25.57
CA GLY A 573 18.22 22.29 24.39
C GLY A 573 17.39 23.51 24.76
N ALA A 574 16.10 23.52 24.47
CA ALA A 574 15.22 24.65 24.76
C ALA A 574 14.07 24.26 25.68
N GLY A 575 13.99 24.89 26.84
CA GLY A 575 13.01 24.60 27.88
C GLY A 575 13.73 24.39 29.21
N ASP A 576 12.96 24.17 30.28
CA ASP A 576 13.56 24.00 31.61
C ASP A 576 13.94 22.52 31.80
N ASP A 577 15.21 22.21 31.58
CA ASP A 577 15.71 20.84 31.51
C ASP A 577 16.34 20.36 32.81
N ARG A 578 16.32 19.04 33.04
CA ARG A 578 17.05 18.37 34.11
C ARG A 578 18.11 17.46 33.51
N LEU A 579 19.37 17.74 33.80
CA LEU A 579 20.51 16.96 33.34
C LEU A 579 21.21 16.31 34.53
N ASP A 580 21.33 14.99 34.49
CA ASP A 580 21.93 14.15 35.53
C ASP A 580 22.92 13.19 34.86
N GLY A 581 24.21 13.53 34.91
CA GLY A 581 25.27 12.71 34.29
C GLY A 581 25.38 11.33 34.93
N GLY A 582 25.04 11.20 36.20
CA GLY A 582 25.28 9.98 36.95
C GLY A 582 26.77 9.79 37.23
N THR A 583 27.24 8.54 37.22
CA THR A 583 28.64 8.25 37.52
C THR A 583 29.54 8.40 36.31
N GLY A 584 30.61 9.17 36.46
CA GLY A 584 31.70 9.22 35.49
C GLY A 584 32.25 10.62 35.34
N ILE A 585 32.64 11.02 34.14
CA ILE A 585 33.06 12.40 33.85
C ILE A 585 32.17 12.95 32.76
N ASP A 586 31.17 13.72 33.16
CA ASP A 586 30.08 14.08 32.27
C ASP A 586 30.17 15.50 31.78
N THR A 587 29.62 15.74 30.59
CA THR A 587 29.41 17.07 30.04
C THR A 587 27.92 17.31 29.90
N MET A 588 27.41 18.30 30.63
CA MET A 588 26.00 18.67 30.64
C MET A 588 25.83 20.09 30.10
N GLN A 589 25.03 20.23 29.04
CA GLN A 589 24.73 21.50 28.38
C GLN A 589 23.20 21.69 28.31
N GLY A 590 22.67 22.63 29.08
CA GLY A 590 21.23 22.95 29.18
C GLY A 590 20.75 23.82 28.02
N ASP A 591 21.60 24.75 27.56
CA ASP A 591 21.35 25.70 26.48
C ASP A 591 20.33 26.80 26.85
N GLY A 592 19.03 26.60 26.72
CA GLY A 592 18.09 27.71 26.87
C GLY A 592 16.87 27.39 27.71
N GLY A 593 16.82 27.88 28.93
CA GLY A 593 15.69 27.72 29.85
C GLY A 593 16.17 27.94 31.26
N ASN A 594 15.48 27.43 32.28
CA ASN A 594 16.03 27.40 33.64
C ASN A 594 16.37 25.96 33.96
N ASP A 595 17.64 25.64 33.81
CA ASP A 595 18.11 24.26 33.80
C ASP A 595 18.59 23.82 35.18
N THR A 596 18.45 22.52 35.43
CA THR A 596 18.84 21.87 36.68
C THR A 596 19.89 20.81 36.39
N TYR A 597 21.09 21.01 36.96
CA TYR A 597 22.21 20.09 36.83
C TYR A 597 22.43 19.29 38.11
N ILE A 598 22.69 18.00 37.97
CA ILE A 598 23.20 17.17 39.06
C ILE A 598 24.67 16.88 38.80
N VAL A 599 25.52 17.30 39.72
CA VAL A 599 26.96 17.06 39.67
C VAL A 599 27.35 16.16 40.83
N ASP A 600 27.87 14.98 40.51
CA ASP A 600 28.33 14.02 41.53
C ASP A 600 29.80 13.67 41.42
N HIS A 601 30.47 14.11 40.34
CA HIS A 601 31.88 13.92 40.14
C HIS A 601 32.61 15.25 39.91
N VAL A 602 33.82 15.36 40.46
CA VAL A 602 34.58 16.62 40.51
C VAL A 602 35.08 17.10 39.15
N ALA A 603 35.05 16.23 38.15
CA ALA A 603 35.47 16.54 36.79
C ALA A 603 34.29 16.83 35.85
N ASP A 604 33.05 16.78 36.34
CA ASP A 604 31.86 17.07 35.52
C ASP A 604 31.88 18.52 35.07
N VAL A 605 31.45 18.73 33.83
CA VAL A 605 31.45 20.02 33.17
C VAL A 605 30.01 20.44 32.90
N VAL A 606 29.62 21.56 33.50
CA VAL A 606 28.38 22.27 33.16
C VAL A 606 28.70 23.36 32.15
N VAL A 607 27.96 23.41 31.04
CA VAL A 607 28.11 24.39 29.96
C VAL A 607 26.79 25.14 29.79
N GLU A 608 26.86 26.48 29.89
CA GLU A 608 25.67 27.33 29.78
C GLU A 608 25.75 28.43 28.73
N ALA A 609 24.59 28.75 28.14
CA ALA A 609 24.46 29.84 27.19
C ALA A 609 24.48 31.20 27.89
N ALA A 610 25.11 32.19 27.25
CA ALA A 610 25.19 33.53 27.83
C ALA A 610 23.92 34.36 27.58
N GLY A 611 23.52 35.14 28.58
CA GLY A 611 22.48 36.17 28.47
C GLY A 611 21.07 35.62 28.65
N ALA A 612 20.05 36.44 28.35
CA ALA A 612 18.65 36.14 28.69
C ALA A 612 18.06 34.88 28.03
N ALA A 613 18.76 34.29 27.06
CA ALA A 613 18.35 33.05 26.42
C ALA A 613 18.71 31.81 27.25
N GLY A 614 19.75 31.88 28.10
CA GLY A 614 20.16 30.78 29.00
C GLY A 614 19.42 30.74 30.33
N GLY A 615 18.55 31.72 30.62
CA GLY A 615 17.71 31.75 31.83
C GLY A 615 18.47 31.84 33.16
N ARG A 616 18.00 31.10 34.18
CA ARG A 616 18.54 31.10 35.55
C ARG A 616 18.70 29.66 36.02
N ASP A 617 19.94 29.23 36.12
CA ASP A 617 20.25 27.80 36.23
C ASP A 617 20.74 27.42 37.62
N ILE A 618 20.50 26.16 38.00
CA ILE A 618 20.88 25.62 39.31
C ILE A 618 21.69 24.33 39.20
N VAL A 619 22.80 24.29 39.92
CA VAL A 619 23.59 23.08 40.13
C VAL A 619 23.30 22.51 41.53
N PHE A 620 22.95 21.23 41.60
CA PHE A 620 22.99 20.44 42.82
C PHE A 620 24.25 19.58 42.83
N ALA A 621 25.19 19.89 43.72
CA ALA A 621 26.49 19.22 43.76
C ALA A 621 26.65 18.34 45.01
N SER A 622 26.90 17.05 44.85
CA SER A 622 27.21 16.15 45.98
C SER A 622 28.71 16.12 46.34
N VAL A 623 29.52 16.75 45.49
CA VAL A 623 30.96 17.01 45.65
C VAL A 623 31.24 18.50 45.80
N SER A 624 32.45 18.83 46.25
CA SER A 624 32.90 20.23 46.25
C SER A 624 32.97 20.76 44.82
N TYR A 625 32.32 21.90 44.55
CA TYR A 625 32.12 22.37 43.19
C TYR A 625 32.34 23.89 43.04
N ALA A 626 32.79 24.29 41.86
CA ALA A 626 32.93 25.68 41.45
C ALA A 626 32.06 25.91 40.22
N LEU A 627 31.16 26.90 40.27
CA LEU A 627 30.25 27.18 39.16
C LEU A 627 31.02 27.57 37.89
N SER A 628 30.62 26.96 36.77
CA SER A 628 30.98 27.42 35.42
C SER A 628 30.44 28.83 35.17
N ALA A 629 30.94 29.50 34.14
CA ALA A 629 30.38 30.77 33.71
C ALA A 629 28.90 30.62 33.33
N ASN A 630 28.13 31.70 33.49
CA ASN A 630 26.69 31.79 33.16
C ASN A 630 25.72 31.02 34.07
N VAL A 631 26.19 30.30 35.09
CA VAL A 631 25.31 29.62 36.07
C VAL A 631 25.10 30.49 37.30
N GLU A 632 23.86 30.68 37.76
CA GLU A 632 23.51 31.56 38.88
C GLU A 632 23.50 30.87 40.24
N ASP A 633 22.93 29.66 40.34
CA ASP A 633 22.60 29.06 41.63
C ASP A 633 23.38 27.75 41.87
N LEU A 634 23.88 27.57 43.11
CA LEU A 634 24.55 26.34 43.56
C LEU A 634 23.97 25.89 44.89
N THR A 635 23.56 24.63 44.97
CA THR A 635 23.18 23.97 46.22
C THR A 635 24.07 22.76 46.46
N LEU A 636 24.83 22.77 47.54
CA LEU A 636 25.56 21.60 47.99
C LEU A 636 24.58 20.56 48.58
N THR A 637 24.82 19.31 48.26
CA THR A 637 24.11 18.15 48.78
C THR A 637 25.14 17.14 49.32
N GLY A 638 24.65 16.00 49.84
CA GLY A 638 25.52 14.88 50.24
C GLY A 638 26.64 15.28 51.20
N THR A 639 27.88 14.99 50.80
CA THR A 639 29.10 15.18 51.62
C THR A 639 30.00 16.31 51.13
N ALA A 640 29.56 17.13 50.18
CA ALA A 640 30.32 18.27 49.68
C ALA A 640 30.74 19.20 50.82
N VAL A 641 31.95 19.78 50.73
CA VAL A 641 32.49 20.66 51.79
C VAL A 641 32.95 22.02 51.28
N ALA A 642 32.91 22.27 49.98
CA ALA A 642 33.28 23.57 49.43
C ALA A 642 32.39 23.95 48.23
N ALA A 643 32.01 25.22 48.19
CA ALA A 643 31.27 25.84 47.08
C ALA A 643 31.98 27.13 46.66
N THR A 644 32.16 27.30 45.35
CA THR A 644 32.70 28.54 44.78
C THR A 644 31.76 29.02 43.67
N GLY A 645 31.31 30.27 43.72
CA GLY A 645 30.55 30.88 42.63
C GLY A 645 31.46 31.40 41.51
N ASN A 646 30.92 32.26 40.66
CA ASN A 646 31.58 32.81 39.47
C ASN A 646 31.63 34.35 39.52
N ALA A 647 31.35 35.03 38.40
CA ALA A 647 31.37 36.49 38.29
C ALA A 647 29.96 37.11 38.27
N LEU A 648 28.92 36.29 38.40
CA LEU A 648 27.52 36.68 38.46
C LEU A 648 27.08 36.89 39.91
N ASP A 649 25.87 37.42 40.08
CA ASP A 649 25.22 37.53 41.39
C ASP A 649 24.68 36.15 41.81
N ASN A 650 25.52 35.32 42.43
CA ASN A 650 25.20 33.92 42.70
C ASN A 650 24.34 33.73 43.96
N VAL A 651 23.46 32.72 43.97
CA VAL A 651 22.85 32.20 45.20
C VAL A 651 23.45 30.85 45.54
N ILE A 652 24.26 30.82 46.60
CA ILE A 652 24.97 29.60 47.02
C ILE A 652 24.41 29.10 48.34
N ARG A 653 24.04 27.82 48.38
CA ARG A 653 23.52 27.14 49.57
C ARG A 653 24.41 25.97 49.96
N GLY A 654 24.92 26.00 51.17
CA GLY A 654 25.61 24.89 51.81
C GLY A 654 24.66 23.76 52.22
N ASN A 655 25.25 22.69 52.72
CA ASN A 655 24.57 21.51 53.25
C ASN A 655 24.65 21.49 54.80
N ALA A 656 24.63 20.30 55.41
CA ALA A 656 24.72 20.14 56.87
C ALA A 656 26.16 19.88 57.37
N ALA A 657 27.15 19.87 56.48
CA ALA A 657 28.56 19.74 56.80
C ALA A 657 29.19 21.11 56.97
N ASN A 658 30.36 21.17 57.61
CA ASN A 658 31.15 22.40 57.70
C ASN A 658 31.62 22.78 56.30
N ASN A 659 31.02 23.81 55.71
CA ASN A 659 31.27 24.22 54.33
C ASN A 659 32.23 25.41 54.27
N VAL A 660 33.06 25.45 53.22
CA VAL A 660 33.82 26.62 52.81
C VAL A 660 33.15 27.22 51.58
N ILE A 661 32.54 28.39 51.72
CA ILE A 661 31.75 29.04 50.68
C ILE A 661 32.44 30.32 50.23
N THR A 662 32.71 30.44 48.94
CA THR A 662 33.22 31.66 48.30
C THR A 662 32.22 32.10 47.23
N GLY A 663 31.63 33.28 47.35
CA GLY A 663 30.70 33.82 46.35
C GLY A 663 31.37 34.06 44.99
N GLY A 664 32.57 34.62 45.01
CA GLY A 664 33.29 34.97 43.79
C GLY A 664 33.32 36.48 43.65
N ALA A 665 33.00 36.97 42.46
CA ALA A 665 32.72 38.38 42.21
C ALA A 665 31.24 38.51 41.83
N GLY A 666 30.59 39.63 42.17
CA GLY A 666 29.16 39.81 41.95
C GLY A 666 28.53 40.36 43.23
N ASP A 667 27.22 40.49 43.29
CA ASP A 667 26.53 40.76 44.55
C ASP A 667 25.89 39.44 45.03
N ASP A 668 26.66 38.60 45.75
CA ASP A 668 26.29 37.22 46.04
C ASP A 668 25.37 37.07 47.27
N THR A 669 24.53 36.02 47.30
CA THR A 669 23.78 35.62 48.50
C THR A 669 24.17 34.21 48.95
N LEU A 670 24.78 34.12 50.13
CA LEU A 670 25.38 32.90 50.66
C LEU A 670 24.59 32.37 51.86
N TYR A 671 24.34 31.07 51.86
CA TYR A 671 23.75 30.32 52.95
C TYR A 671 24.72 29.22 53.37
N GLY A 672 25.14 29.17 54.63
CA GLY A 672 26.00 28.13 55.19
C GLY A 672 25.25 26.81 55.39
N GLY A 673 23.97 26.90 55.73
CA GLY A 673 23.17 25.74 56.09
C GLY A 673 23.39 25.36 57.56
N GLY A 674 23.74 24.09 57.80
CA GLY A 674 24.08 23.62 59.14
C GLY A 674 25.55 23.23 59.19
N GLY A 675 26.21 23.46 60.33
CA GLY A 675 27.64 23.19 60.43
C GLY A 675 28.33 24.33 61.16
N ALA A 676 29.66 24.31 61.11
CA ALA A 676 30.48 25.46 61.42
C ALA A 676 31.15 25.89 60.13
N ASP A 677 30.57 26.91 59.48
CA ASP A 677 30.87 27.25 58.10
C ASP A 677 31.88 28.38 57.97
N ILE A 678 32.58 28.44 56.85
CA ILE A 678 33.55 29.48 56.53
C ILE A 678 33.11 30.19 55.25
N PHE A 679 32.74 31.46 55.37
CA PHE A 679 32.45 32.34 54.24
C PHE A 679 33.71 33.13 53.89
N ALA A 680 34.36 32.80 52.77
CA ALA A 680 35.62 33.39 52.36
C ALA A 680 35.42 34.47 51.29
N PHE A 681 36.07 35.62 51.46
CA PHE A 681 35.95 36.76 50.55
C PHE A 681 37.30 37.27 50.07
N ALA A 682 37.38 37.57 48.77
CA ALA A 682 38.55 38.13 48.12
C ALA A 682 38.37 39.63 47.82
N ARG A 683 39.38 40.26 47.24
CA ARG A 683 39.24 41.63 46.72
C ARG A 683 38.44 41.59 45.42
N GLY A 684 37.45 42.46 45.31
CA GLY A 684 36.58 42.51 44.14
C GLY A 684 35.39 41.55 44.24
N SER A 685 35.09 41.03 45.43
CA SER A 685 33.93 40.17 45.63
C SER A 685 32.60 40.87 45.43
N GLY A 686 32.52 42.20 45.59
CA GLY A 686 31.28 42.96 45.40
C GLY A 686 30.48 43.14 46.70
N LYS A 687 29.15 43.20 46.61
CA LYS A 687 28.28 43.43 47.78
C LYS A 687 27.49 42.19 48.12
N ASP A 688 28.06 41.41 49.04
CA ASP A 688 27.56 40.09 49.37
C ASP A 688 26.63 40.11 50.58
N VAL A 689 25.76 39.10 50.67
CA VAL A 689 24.86 38.86 51.79
C VAL A 689 25.12 37.46 52.33
N ILE A 690 25.39 37.35 53.64
CA ILE A 690 25.33 36.08 54.36
C ILE A 690 23.96 36.01 55.02
N ALA A 691 23.13 35.07 54.59
CA ALA A 691 21.72 35.03 54.95
C ALA A 691 21.41 34.24 56.24
N ASP A 692 22.32 33.38 56.71
CA ASP A 692 22.10 32.46 57.84
C ASP A 692 23.34 32.29 58.75
N PHE A 693 23.99 33.40 59.14
CA PHE A 693 25.19 33.35 59.97
C PHE A 693 24.88 32.99 61.45
N GLY A 694 25.42 31.86 61.92
CA GLY A 694 25.15 31.27 63.23
C GLY A 694 26.40 30.96 64.07
N ARG A 695 26.19 30.22 65.16
CA ARG A 695 27.27 29.83 66.10
C ARG A 695 28.18 28.77 65.49
N GLY A 696 29.48 29.08 65.44
CA GLY A 696 30.49 28.20 64.84
C GLY A 696 30.96 28.73 63.50
N ASP A 697 30.14 29.56 62.85
CA ASP A 697 30.46 30.14 61.56
C ASP A 697 31.50 31.25 61.65
N ARG A 698 32.24 31.40 60.56
CA ARG A 698 33.33 32.34 60.41
C ARG A 698 33.29 33.02 59.05
N ILE A 699 33.55 34.31 59.04
CA ILE A 699 33.87 35.08 57.84
C ILE A 699 35.40 35.15 57.75
N ASP A 700 35.97 34.65 56.67
CA ASP A 700 37.40 34.68 56.38
C ASP A 700 37.73 35.85 55.43
N LEU A 701 38.58 36.76 55.91
CA LEU A 701 39.07 37.94 55.18
C LEU A 701 40.59 37.91 55.03
N ASP A 702 41.21 36.73 55.04
CA ASP A 702 42.67 36.61 54.98
C ASP A 702 43.26 37.24 53.68
N ALA A 703 42.49 37.27 52.59
CA ALA A 703 42.88 37.98 51.36
C ALA A 703 43.03 39.52 51.55
N TRP A 704 42.57 40.06 52.70
CA TRP A 704 42.57 41.49 53.04
C TRP A 704 43.64 41.91 54.07
N HIS A 705 44.54 41.00 54.49
CA HIS A 705 45.55 41.09 55.58
C HIS A 705 46.50 42.32 55.65
N SER A 706 46.33 43.37 54.85
CA SER A 706 47.14 44.61 54.90
C SER A 706 46.40 45.86 55.40
N ALA A 707 45.09 45.78 55.67
CA ALA A 707 44.31 46.86 56.28
C ALA A 707 43.86 46.42 57.70
N GLY A 708 43.72 47.34 58.64
CA GLY A 708 43.19 47.03 59.98
C GLY A 708 41.76 46.44 59.92
N ALA A 709 41.19 46.10 61.09
CA ALA A 709 39.84 45.54 61.17
C ALA A 709 38.83 46.39 60.36
N PRO A 710 38.02 45.77 59.48
CA PRO A 710 36.99 46.47 58.71
C PRO A 710 36.00 47.23 59.60
N THR A 711 35.34 48.24 59.04
CA THR A 711 34.31 48.97 59.78
C THR A 711 33.02 48.15 59.77
N VAL A 712 32.40 47.96 60.93
CA VAL A 712 31.13 47.23 61.07
C VAL A 712 30.07 48.19 61.62
N ASN A 713 28.93 48.30 60.93
CA ASN A 713 27.81 49.14 61.35
C ASN A 713 26.50 48.34 61.31
N ASP A 714 25.64 48.54 62.31
CA ASP A 714 24.27 48.04 62.25
C ASP A 714 23.46 48.82 61.22
N VAL A 715 22.79 48.10 60.32
CA VAL A 715 21.89 48.64 59.29
C VAL A 715 20.51 47.96 59.38
N HIS A 716 19.55 48.42 58.58
CA HIS A 716 18.27 47.74 58.52
C HIS A 716 18.44 46.32 57.94
N GLY A 717 18.21 45.30 58.76
CA GLY A 717 18.30 43.89 58.36
C GLY A 717 19.53 43.13 58.85
N GLY A 718 20.54 43.78 59.42
CA GLY A 718 21.73 43.09 59.93
C GLY A 718 22.96 43.99 60.14
N ALA A 719 24.14 43.37 60.24
CA ALA A 719 25.43 44.03 60.40
C ALA A 719 26.11 44.16 59.04
N LEU A 720 26.46 45.38 58.65
CA LEU A 720 27.18 45.67 57.41
C LEU A 720 28.68 45.82 57.71
N ILE A 721 29.48 44.95 57.12
CA ILE A 721 30.94 45.01 57.13
C ILE A 721 31.40 45.72 55.86
N ASP A 722 31.94 46.93 55.99
CA ASP A 722 32.51 47.69 54.88
C ASP A 722 33.98 47.31 54.69
N LEU A 723 34.27 46.65 53.58
CA LEU A 723 35.63 46.21 53.20
C LEU A 723 36.38 47.30 52.40
N GLY A 724 35.68 48.33 51.94
CA GLY A 724 36.23 49.40 51.11
C GLY A 724 36.35 49.04 49.62
N GLY A 725 36.58 50.06 48.80
CA GLY A 725 36.69 49.89 47.35
C GLY A 725 35.39 49.46 46.66
N GLY A 726 34.23 49.67 47.30
CA GLY A 726 32.92 49.27 46.81
C GLY A 726 32.44 47.88 47.27
N ASN A 727 33.25 47.15 48.05
CA ASN A 727 32.92 45.81 48.54
C ASN A 727 32.33 45.87 49.95
N SER A 728 31.31 45.07 50.23
CA SER A 728 30.68 45.00 51.56
C SER A 728 30.03 43.65 51.80
N ILE A 729 29.94 43.22 53.06
CA ILE A 729 29.22 42.01 53.45
C ILE A 729 28.09 42.41 54.38
N LEU A 730 26.85 42.10 54.03
CA LEU A 730 25.70 42.18 54.94
C LEU A 730 25.50 40.83 55.62
N VAL A 731 25.68 40.79 56.94
CA VAL A 731 25.37 39.61 57.76
C VAL A 731 23.93 39.74 58.24
N ALA A 732 23.00 39.10 57.54
CA ALA A 732 21.57 39.24 57.79
C ALA A 732 21.17 38.67 59.16
N GLY A 733 20.31 39.39 59.88
CA GLY A 733 19.79 38.95 61.19
C GLY A 733 20.79 39.00 62.35
N VAL A 734 22.04 39.40 62.10
CA VAL A 734 23.11 39.52 63.11
C VAL A 734 23.42 41.01 63.34
N THR A 735 23.65 41.42 64.59
CA THR A 735 24.08 42.77 64.96
C THR A 735 25.59 42.83 65.16
N ALA A 736 26.18 44.01 65.04
CA ALA A 736 27.63 44.21 65.08
C ALA A 736 28.28 43.73 66.39
N ASP A 737 27.54 43.72 67.50
CA ASP A 737 27.99 43.24 68.81
C ASP A 737 28.03 41.71 68.93
N HIS A 738 27.45 40.96 68.00
CA HIS A 738 27.56 39.50 67.89
C HIS A 738 28.77 39.05 67.06
N LEU A 739 29.54 39.98 66.49
CA LEU A 739 30.70 39.68 65.65
C LEU A 739 32.01 39.98 66.38
N SER A 740 32.91 38.99 66.45
CA SER A 740 34.25 39.15 67.02
C SER A 740 35.32 39.05 65.93
N PHE A 741 36.12 40.10 65.75
CA PHE A 741 37.26 40.08 64.83
C PHE A 741 38.48 39.42 65.47
N THR A 742 38.83 38.21 65.01
CA THR A 742 40.01 37.48 65.47
C THR A 742 40.65 36.70 64.34
N GLY A 743 41.99 36.69 64.31
CA GLY A 743 42.75 35.82 63.41
C GLY A 743 42.55 36.08 61.91
N GLY A 744 42.24 37.32 61.51
CA GLY A 744 42.05 37.70 60.10
C GLY A 744 40.61 37.71 59.60
N GLY A 745 39.63 37.40 60.45
CA GLY A 745 38.21 37.37 60.07
C GLY A 745 37.25 37.60 61.23
N PHE A 746 35.95 37.47 60.99
CA PHE A 746 34.89 37.59 62.01
C PHE A 746 34.31 36.23 62.39
N GLY A 747 33.98 36.01 63.66
CA GLY A 747 33.20 34.85 64.12
C GLY A 747 32.01 35.28 64.97
N PHE A 748 31.01 34.40 65.10
CA PHE A 748 29.83 34.62 65.95
C PHE A 748 30.16 34.42 67.45
N ILE A 749 29.64 35.31 68.32
CA ILE A 749 29.88 35.32 69.77
C ILE A 749 28.91 34.43 70.57
#